data_AF-A0A131XTP7-F1
#
_entry.id   AF-A0A131XTP7-F1
#
_cell.length_a   1.000
_cell.length_b   1.000
_cell.length_c   1.000
_cell.angle_alpha   90.00
_cell.angle_beta   90.00
_cell.angle_gamma   90.00
#
_symmetry.space_group_name_H-M   'P 1'
#
loop_
_entity.id
_entity.type
_entity.pdbx_description
1 polymer ?
#
loop_
_entity_poly.entity_id
_entity_poly.type
_entity_poly.pdbx_seq_one_letter_code
_entity_poly.pdbx_strand_id
1 'polypeptide(L)'
;MSREEALGAASTDDLLPLASVAGPSADQEPSQPATAATSQNTTPRESPQTTPALARRASNAPALKLNLDDATWSTVRMPKAAGATHLAHRRETERPTKGFSAKAAKALALVRQSRTPEFRFRLVLCVLLVSIVSVVVLTWHLHEAFQEAMRLSTKSDFASQTRILRLLDSGGRTLLRGDLGQVIPPALEAHVCPLLHLGYCFEWKYRARLEIKLEPQREAEVVCYSVHWGATSVHTELVDCYALDGAEWFGMGEVHNLSWPLSNLQLSMRPFETGRADPLGSVLEPYWLSSRGVSIVAQTGQSLMFSFNATGSNRLCLAAKEELNYTLCTGPDVLAIHRASAGRLRRPPAGNLTADEETFVKHPVLVPRPGEDGNLTQATVHEYANRFVSHGFNGGFVLIRDGWQQTQGDLSFWKEAFPHPAEIVRILHNKGNRVLLDVHPYFCLNSRNFRAAMDGEYLLADQSKVPLLTRWNGSLCAVVNLFEDRAADWFLGQLDQLRTSLGVDGFVFRGGQARALPYGQGRWASAFLGRYLEVAARSSAFLGTPGGPGFVTLAPQPSTWAALQGILPKVLTLGLLGHRVVSPGCVGGDLVAPGTKPERELYFRWWQLAVFMPVLQFSVLPSDYNDDFELTKVSRVLTQFRKTRVEPAIREALEEPGAPIVRPLWWLDPRDSNTYGAGHQFALGRNLIVAPVLEPGRNSAYVYLPQGWWCEDQKLHRGGKWISVVAPLEKVTYFSRSDKC
;
A
#
# COMPACT_ATOMS: atom_id res chain seq x y z
N MET A 1 -3.91 53.92 29.75
CA MET A 1 -2.52 54.41 29.79
C MET A 1 -1.66 53.21 29.39
N SER A 2 -1.05 53.09 28.20
CA SER A 2 -0.11 54.00 27.51
C SER A 2 1.06 54.39 28.43
N ARG A 3 2.34 54.26 28.03
CA ARG A 3 2.91 54.13 26.68
C ARG A 3 4.40 53.72 26.80
N GLU A 4 4.95 53.00 25.79
CA GLU A 4 6.40 52.93 25.40
C GLU A 4 7.44 52.54 26.50
N GLU A 5 8.56 51.86 26.26
CA GLU A 5 9.31 51.42 25.06
C GLU A 5 10.16 50.17 25.48
N ALA A 6 10.84 49.36 24.66
CA ALA A 6 11.15 49.35 23.23
C ALA A 6 11.46 47.91 22.72
N LEU A 7 12.11 47.84 21.54
CA LEU A 7 12.83 46.73 20.87
C LEU A 7 12.00 45.65 20.14
N GLY A 8 12.23 45.35 18.85
CA GLY A 8 13.15 45.97 17.89
C GLY A 8 13.71 45.01 16.82
N ALA A 9 13.09 44.99 15.64
CA ALA A 9 13.60 44.52 14.33
C ALA A 9 13.94 43.02 14.08
N ALA A 10 13.18 42.41 13.14
CA ALA A 10 13.65 41.55 12.04
C ALA A 10 12.44 41.22 11.12
N SER A 11 12.24 41.97 10.03
CA SER A 11 12.57 41.59 8.65
C SER A 11 11.50 40.74 7.94
N THR A 12 10.73 41.41 7.08
CA THR A 12 9.78 40.84 6.12
C THR A 12 10.49 40.41 4.83
N ASP A 13 10.11 39.24 4.28
CA ASP A 13 9.94 38.99 2.83
C ASP A 13 9.32 37.58 2.64
N ASP A 14 9.05 37.19 1.39
CA ASP A 14 8.35 35.95 0.95
C ASP A 14 6.82 35.87 1.24
N LEU A 15 6.08 36.83 0.66
CA LEU A 15 4.65 36.65 0.32
C LEU A 15 4.46 36.64 -1.21
N LEU A 16 4.24 35.45 -1.78
CA LEU A 16 3.76 35.30 -3.17
C LEU A 16 2.37 34.64 -3.18
N PRO A 17 1.31 35.35 -3.61
CA PRO A 17 0.01 34.76 -3.86
C PRO A 17 -0.05 34.20 -5.30
N LEU A 18 -0.37 32.91 -5.46
CA LEU A 18 -0.71 32.37 -6.79
C LEU A 18 -2.17 32.71 -7.11
N ALA A 19 -2.32 33.59 -8.10
CA ALA A 19 -3.61 34.04 -8.60
C ALA A 19 -4.31 32.99 -9.49
N SER A 20 -5.63 33.12 -9.58
CA SER A 20 -6.48 32.46 -10.56
C SER A 20 -6.00 32.68 -12.00
N VAL A 21 -5.98 31.62 -12.81
CA VAL A 21 -5.83 31.70 -14.27
C VAL A 21 -7.10 31.18 -14.94
N ALA A 22 -7.90 32.11 -15.45
CA ALA A 22 -8.93 31.82 -16.45
C ALA A 22 -8.25 31.52 -17.80
N GLY A 23 -8.90 30.71 -18.64
CA GLY A 23 -8.33 30.28 -19.93
C GLY A 23 -8.34 31.38 -21.00
N PRO A 24 -7.60 31.18 -22.11
CA PRO A 24 -7.66 32.06 -23.28
C PRO A 24 -8.64 31.56 -24.34
N SER A 25 -9.37 32.51 -24.92
CA SER A 25 -10.09 32.39 -26.19
C SER A 25 -9.12 32.18 -27.37
N ALA A 26 -9.57 31.47 -28.40
CA ALA A 26 -8.82 31.30 -29.64
C ALA A 26 -9.39 32.19 -30.75
N ASP A 27 -8.49 32.84 -31.50
CA ASP A 27 -8.74 33.34 -32.85
C ASP A 27 -7.49 33.11 -33.71
N GLN A 28 -7.71 32.51 -34.89
CA GLN A 28 -7.12 32.74 -36.23
C GLN A 28 -5.64 33.22 -36.38
N GLU A 29 -4.84 32.79 -37.36
CA GLU A 29 -4.83 31.64 -38.29
C GLU A 29 -3.37 31.52 -38.89
N PRO A 30 -3.04 30.91 -40.06
CA PRO A 30 -1.95 29.92 -40.09
C PRO A 30 -0.67 30.33 -40.84
N SER A 31 0.41 29.56 -40.65
CA SER A 31 1.43 29.36 -41.70
C SER A 31 2.10 27.98 -41.60
N GLN A 32 2.40 27.40 -42.76
CA GLN A 32 2.89 26.01 -42.94
C GLN A 32 4.43 25.93 -43.10
N PRO A 33 5.04 24.72 -43.08
CA PRO A 33 6.45 24.54 -42.73
C PRO A 33 7.43 24.39 -43.91
N ALA A 34 8.73 24.51 -43.59
CA ALA A 34 9.86 24.14 -44.47
C ALA A 34 10.95 23.44 -43.60
N THR A 35 11.09 22.11 -43.69
CA THR A 35 12.12 21.36 -44.45
C THR A 35 13.59 21.60 -44.09
N ALA A 36 14.14 20.59 -43.39
CA ALA A 36 15.46 19.96 -43.54
C ALA A 36 16.67 20.76 -44.07
N ALA A 37 17.75 20.75 -43.27
CA ALA A 37 19.12 20.69 -43.79
C ALA A 37 20.05 19.87 -42.86
N THR A 38 20.97 19.12 -43.46
CA THR A 38 21.88 18.18 -42.81
C THR A 38 23.26 18.80 -42.57
N SER A 39 24.02 18.23 -41.62
CA SER A 39 25.43 17.77 -41.80
C SER A 39 26.50 18.24 -40.78
N GLN A 40 27.33 17.26 -40.40
CA GLN A 40 28.77 17.29 -40.06
C GLN A 40 29.23 18.06 -38.79
N ASN A 41 29.76 17.35 -37.78
CA ASN A 41 31.11 16.77 -37.64
C ASN A 41 32.25 17.79 -37.50
N THR A 42 32.73 18.03 -36.28
CA THR A 42 34.18 18.16 -35.96
C THR A 42 34.48 17.98 -34.47
N THR A 43 35.22 16.91 -34.16
CA THR A 43 36.27 16.83 -33.11
C THR A 43 37.55 16.36 -33.85
N PRO A 44 38.77 16.28 -33.26
CA PRO A 44 39.17 16.46 -31.85
C PRO A 44 40.44 17.34 -31.65
N ARG A 45 40.86 17.55 -30.39
CA ARG A 45 42.29 17.62 -30.04
C ARG A 45 42.58 17.36 -28.56
N GLU A 46 43.77 16.82 -28.29
CA GLU A 46 44.24 16.35 -26.99
C GLU A 46 45.06 17.41 -26.22
N SER A 47 45.14 17.23 -24.90
CA SER A 47 46.32 17.34 -23.99
C SER A 47 47.43 18.37 -24.27
N PRO A 48 47.96 19.05 -23.21
CA PRO A 48 49.00 18.39 -22.40
C PRO A 48 48.99 18.68 -20.89
N GLN A 49 49.72 17.84 -20.15
CA GLN A 49 50.12 18.06 -18.75
C GLN A 49 51.25 19.10 -18.65
N THR A 50 51.36 19.81 -17.51
CA THR A 50 52.65 20.04 -16.81
C THR A 50 52.44 20.66 -15.42
N THR A 51 53.33 20.32 -14.49
CA THR A 51 53.45 20.87 -13.13
C THR A 51 54.23 22.19 -13.09
N PRO A 52 54.12 22.95 -11.98
CA PRO A 52 55.34 23.44 -11.34
C PRO A 52 55.39 23.16 -9.83
N ALA A 53 56.52 23.47 -9.20
CA ALA A 53 56.90 22.95 -7.87
C ALA A 53 57.12 24.01 -6.78
N LEU A 54 56.98 23.56 -5.53
CA LEU A 54 57.74 23.94 -4.32
C LEU A 54 57.86 25.43 -3.88
N ALA A 55 57.28 25.72 -2.71
CA ALA A 55 57.84 26.64 -1.71
C ALA A 55 57.64 26.07 -0.29
N ARG A 56 58.57 26.36 0.64
CA ARG A 56 58.74 25.66 1.95
C ARG A 56 58.25 26.46 3.17
N ARG A 57 57.72 25.75 4.18
CA ARG A 57 58.06 25.80 5.64
C ARG A 57 57.29 24.64 6.33
N ALA A 58 57.94 23.63 6.93
CA ALA A 58 58.49 23.59 8.30
C ALA A 58 57.43 23.91 9.37
N SER A 59 57.21 23.16 10.47
CA SER A 59 57.77 21.90 11.02
C SER A 59 56.76 21.40 12.10
N ASN A 60 56.62 20.14 12.53
CA ASN A 60 57.55 19.17 13.12
C ASN A 60 56.89 17.76 13.10
N ALA A 61 57.70 16.70 13.06
CA ALA A 61 57.26 15.30 13.27
C ALA A 61 57.65 14.83 14.71
N PRO A 62 57.37 13.60 15.19
CA PRO A 62 57.60 12.32 14.50
C PRO A 62 56.40 11.35 14.46
N ALA A 63 56.30 10.59 13.37
CA ALA A 63 55.48 9.39 13.28
C ALA A 63 56.26 8.18 13.84
N LEU A 64 55.58 7.30 14.59
CA LEU A 64 56.14 5.97 14.90
C LEU A 64 56.05 5.08 13.67
N LYS A 65 57.21 4.57 13.21
CA LYS A 65 57.28 3.40 12.33
C LYS A 65 57.13 2.14 13.17
N LEU A 66 56.23 1.24 12.79
CA LEU A 66 56.29 -0.16 13.20
C LEU A 66 57.24 -0.87 12.22
N ASN A 67 58.31 -1.48 12.73
CA ASN A 67 59.07 -2.49 12.01
C ASN A 67 58.72 -3.84 12.64
N LEU A 68 58.45 -4.86 11.81
CA LEU A 68 58.47 -6.24 12.26
C LEU A 68 59.93 -6.69 12.39
N ASP A 69 60.21 -7.54 13.37
CA ASP A 69 61.18 -8.63 13.25
C ASP A 69 60.87 -9.72 14.29
N ASP A 70 61.23 -10.96 13.96
CA ASP A 70 60.84 -12.20 14.66
C ASP A 70 61.79 -12.59 15.83
N ALA A 71 61.34 -13.59 16.61
CA ALA A 71 62.03 -14.26 17.74
C ALA A 71 62.19 -13.42 19.02
N THR A 72 61.74 -13.89 20.20
CA THR A 72 62.39 -15.01 20.91
C THR A 72 61.47 -15.56 22.01
N TRP A 73 61.46 -16.88 22.21
CA TRP A 73 60.79 -17.54 23.34
C TRP A 73 61.60 -17.40 24.64
N SER A 74 60.99 -16.94 25.74
CA SER A 74 61.36 -17.43 27.09
C SER A 74 60.31 -17.10 28.16
N THR A 75 59.99 -18.10 28.98
CA THR A 75 59.13 -18.01 30.17
C THR A 75 59.79 -17.25 31.32
N VAL A 76 59.09 -16.33 31.99
CA VAL A 76 59.47 -15.84 33.34
C VAL A 76 58.23 -15.73 34.24
N ARG A 77 58.27 -16.39 35.39
CA ARG A 77 57.34 -16.20 36.54
C ARG A 77 57.81 -15.01 37.39
N MET A 78 56.88 -14.32 38.07
CA MET A 78 56.99 -13.74 39.43
C MET A 78 55.61 -13.13 39.83
N PRO A 79 55.35 -12.72 41.10
CA PRO A 79 55.57 -13.43 42.38
C PRO A 79 54.31 -13.39 43.29
N LYS A 80 54.41 -13.82 44.56
CA LYS A 80 53.40 -13.64 45.63
C LYS A 80 53.90 -12.68 46.71
N ALA A 81 53.03 -11.76 47.18
CA ALA A 81 52.98 -11.08 48.51
C ALA A 81 52.24 -9.73 48.37
N ALA A 82 51.62 -9.10 49.37
CA ALA A 82 51.01 -9.57 50.63
C ALA A 82 50.14 -8.43 51.25
N GLY A 83 49.10 -8.80 52.02
CA GLY A 83 48.73 -8.18 53.31
C GLY A 83 48.17 -6.75 53.45
N ALA A 84 46.87 -6.68 53.82
CA ALA A 84 46.23 -5.72 54.75
C ALA A 84 45.99 -4.26 54.27
N THR A 85 45.00 -3.48 54.77
CA THR A 85 44.10 -3.57 55.94
C THR A 85 42.64 -3.11 55.66
N HIS A 86 41.68 -3.67 56.42
CA HIS A 86 40.38 -3.15 56.94
C HIS A 86 39.82 -1.76 56.48
N LEU A 87 38.51 -1.53 56.31
CA LEU A 87 37.38 -1.85 57.24
C LEU A 87 35.99 -1.89 56.55
N ALA A 88 34.99 -2.44 57.26
CA ALA A 88 33.52 -2.61 57.04
C ALA A 88 32.76 -1.71 56.00
N HIS A 89 31.62 -2.11 55.40
CA HIS A 89 30.49 -2.85 56.00
C HIS A 89 29.70 -3.77 55.04
N ARG A 90 28.90 -4.66 55.63
CA ARG A 90 28.30 -5.88 55.05
C ARG A 90 26.82 -5.75 54.70
N ARG A 91 26.41 -6.07 53.46
CA ARG A 91 25.16 -6.80 53.08
C ARG A 91 25.07 -7.01 51.56
N GLU A 92 25.26 -8.25 51.11
CA GLU A 92 24.77 -8.69 49.79
C GLU A 92 24.47 -10.20 49.83
N THR A 93 23.51 -10.63 49.02
CA THR A 93 22.87 -11.96 49.09
C THR A 93 23.33 -12.88 47.96
N GLU A 94 24.07 -13.94 48.27
CA GLU A 94 24.42 -14.98 47.30
C GLU A 94 23.23 -15.89 46.95
N ARG A 95 23.04 -16.19 45.65
CA ARG A 95 22.23 -17.32 45.17
C ARG A 95 23.15 -18.48 44.75
N PRO A 96 22.86 -19.75 45.13
CA PRO A 96 23.83 -20.83 45.00
C PRO A 96 23.75 -21.60 43.66
N THR A 97 24.85 -21.66 42.92
CA THR A 97 25.04 -22.56 41.75
C THR A 97 25.79 -23.85 42.14
N LYS A 98 25.17 -24.73 42.94
CA LYS A 98 25.68 -26.09 43.22
C LYS A 98 24.59 -27.16 43.15
N GLY A 99 24.17 -27.51 41.92
CA GLY A 99 23.10 -28.50 41.69
C GLY A 99 23.42 -29.69 40.77
N PHE A 100 24.31 -29.53 39.79
CA PHE A 100 24.51 -30.56 38.74
C PHE A 100 25.57 -31.62 39.06
N SER A 101 26.70 -31.24 39.66
CA SER A 101 27.80 -32.17 40.00
C SER A 101 27.35 -33.33 40.91
N ALA A 102 26.50 -33.04 41.91
CA ALA A 102 26.02 -34.03 42.87
C ALA A 102 25.06 -35.09 42.27
N LYS A 103 24.38 -34.79 41.15
CA LYS A 103 23.46 -35.75 40.48
C LYS A 103 24.22 -36.75 39.62
N ALA A 104 25.27 -36.32 38.91
CA ALA A 104 26.13 -37.20 38.12
C ALA A 104 26.84 -38.24 39.01
N ALA A 105 27.32 -37.83 40.19
CA ALA A 105 27.96 -38.73 41.15
C ALA A 105 27.01 -39.84 41.67
N LYS A 106 25.73 -39.53 41.90
CA LYS A 106 24.72 -40.53 42.34
C LYS A 106 24.37 -41.52 41.23
N ALA A 107 24.32 -41.10 39.96
CA ALA A 107 24.11 -42.01 38.84
C ALA A 107 25.25 -43.03 38.69
N LEU A 108 26.50 -42.58 38.81
CA LEU A 108 27.69 -43.46 38.80
C LEU A 108 27.75 -44.42 40.01
N ALA A 109 27.23 -44.02 41.18
CA ALA A 109 27.16 -44.90 42.35
C ALA A 109 26.17 -46.08 42.15
N LEU A 110 25.00 -45.83 41.54
CA LEU A 110 23.98 -46.85 41.27
C LEU A 110 24.47 -47.94 40.30
N VAL A 111 25.32 -47.59 39.34
CA VAL A 111 25.90 -48.55 38.37
C VAL A 111 26.84 -49.57 39.04
N ARG A 112 27.33 -49.30 40.26
CA ARG A 112 28.29 -50.16 40.97
C ARG A 112 27.66 -51.26 41.83
N GLN A 113 26.32 -51.29 41.99
CA GLN A 113 25.66 -52.09 43.05
C GLN A 113 24.53 -53.03 42.57
N SER A 114 24.50 -53.47 41.30
CA SER A 114 23.64 -54.58 40.86
C SER A 114 24.44 -55.72 40.20
N ARG A 115 24.29 -56.94 40.75
CA ARG A 115 25.00 -58.17 40.33
C ARG A 115 24.03 -59.21 39.75
N THR A 116 23.31 -58.87 38.67
CA THR A 116 22.64 -59.88 37.82
C THR A 116 23.01 -59.66 36.35
N PRO A 117 23.28 -60.73 35.58
CA PRO A 117 23.71 -60.61 34.19
C PRO A 117 22.61 -60.01 33.29
N GLU A 118 21.35 -60.30 33.57
CA GLU A 118 20.21 -59.75 32.83
C GLU A 118 20.11 -58.22 32.92
N PHE A 119 20.39 -57.64 34.09
CA PHE A 119 20.37 -56.18 34.24
C PHE A 119 21.47 -55.51 33.41
N ARG A 120 22.65 -56.13 33.32
CA ARG A 120 23.75 -55.64 32.45
C ARG A 120 23.37 -55.72 30.98
N PHE A 121 22.74 -56.82 30.55
CA PHE A 121 22.26 -56.96 29.17
C PHE A 121 21.20 -55.90 28.83
N ARG A 122 20.19 -55.71 29.70
CA ARG A 122 19.15 -54.69 29.51
C ARG A 122 19.72 -53.27 29.53
N LEU A 123 20.70 -52.98 30.38
CA LEU A 123 21.38 -51.68 30.41
C LEU A 123 22.14 -51.40 29.09
N VAL A 124 22.91 -52.38 28.60
CA VAL A 124 23.62 -52.26 27.32
C VAL A 124 22.64 -52.09 26.16
N LEU A 125 21.54 -52.85 26.13
CA LEU A 125 20.50 -52.72 25.12
C LEU A 125 19.86 -51.33 25.14
N CYS A 126 19.52 -50.80 26.31
CA CYS A 126 18.98 -49.44 26.44
C CYS A 126 19.99 -48.36 26.00
N VAL A 127 21.26 -48.48 26.38
CA VAL A 127 22.31 -47.52 25.94
C VAL A 127 22.50 -47.56 24.42
N LEU A 128 22.48 -48.76 23.82
CA LEU A 128 22.63 -48.95 22.38
C LEU A 128 21.39 -48.44 21.61
N LEU A 129 20.19 -48.62 22.16
CA LEU A 129 18.96 -48.09 21.58
C LEU A 129 18.92 -46.55 21.68
N VAL A 130 19.32 -45.97 22.81
CA VAL A 130 19.48 -44.51 22.96
C VAL A 130 20.56 -43.96 22.04
N SER A 131 21.67 -44.66 21.81
CA SER A 131 22.70 -44.21 20.86
C SER A 131 22.21 -44.26 19.42
N ILE A 132 21.46 -45.30 19.01
CA ILE A 132 20.83 -45.38 17.70
C ILE A 132 19.82 -44.24 17.51
N VAL A 133 18.93 -44.01 18.48
CA VAL A 133 17.96 -42.89 18.42
C VAL A 133 18.69 -41.54 18.33
N SER A 134 19.75 -41.34 19.13
CA SER A 134 20.56 -40.12 19.08
C SER A 134 21.24 -39.93 17.71
N VAL A 135 21.80 -40.99 17.12
CA VAL A 135 22.39 -40.95 15.78
C VAL A 135 21.33 -40.66 14.72
N VAL A 136 20.17 -41.32 14.76
CA VAL A 136 19.07 -41.08 13.81
C VAL A 136 18.57 -39.63 13.88
N VAL A 137 18.34 -39.11 15.09
CA VAL A 137 17.92 -37.71 15.32
C VAL A 137 19.01 -36.73 14.86
N LEU A 138 20.29 -37.01 15.13
CA LEU A 138 21.40 -36.19 14.65
C LEU A 138 21.52 -36.22 13.12
N THR A 139 21.39 -37.39 12.48
CA THR A 139 21.41 -37.49 11.02
C THR A 139 20.19 -36.83 10.38
N TRP A 140 19.02 -36.86 11.02
CA TRP A 140 17.84 -36.12 10.57
C TRP A 140 18.11 -34.61 10.59
N HIS A 141 18.57 -34.07 11.72
CA HIS A 141 18.91 -32.65 11.83
C HIS A 141 20.03 -32.21 10.88
N LEU A 142 21.07 -33.03 10.69
CA LEU A 142 22.12 -32.76 9.71
C LEU A 142 21.59 -32.83 8.26
N HIS A 143 20.65 -33.74 7.98
CA HIS A 143 20.03 -33.84 6.66
C HIS A 143 19.13 -32.64 6.36
N GLU A 144 18.29 -32.19 7.30
CA GLU A 144 17.49 -30.96 7.12
C GLU A 144 18.39 -29.73 6.96
N ALA A 145 19.38 -29.54 7.83
CA ALA A 145 20.31 -28.42 7.70
C ALA A 145 21.07 -28.41 6.36
N PHE A 146 21.44 -29.59 5.84
CA PHE A 146 22.07 -29.73 4.52
C PHE A 146 21.09 -29.43 3.37
N GLN A 147 19.85 -29.92 3.45
CA GLN A 147 18.79 -29.63 2.48
C GLN A 147 18.49 -28.12 2.40
N GLU A 148 18.39 -27.44 3.54
CA GLU A 148 18.17 -25.99 3.59
C GLU A 148 19.36 -25.20 3.05
N ALA A 149 20.60 -25.62 3.34
CA ALA A 149 21.81 -25.00 2.81
C ALA A 149 21.88 -25.11 1.27
N MET A 150 21.53 -26.28 0.74
CA MET A 150 21.40 -26.52 -0.71
C MET A 150 20.30 -25.63 -1.33
N ARG A 151 19.15 -25.42 -0.66
CA ARG A 151 18.09 -24.53 -1.16
C ARG A 151 18.53 -23.06 -1.21
N LEU A 152 19.24 -22.60 -0.17
CA LEU A 152 19.78 -21.24 -0.15
C LEU A 152 20.75 -21.04 -1.33
N SER A 153 21.68 -21.98 -1.54
CA SER A 153 22.69 -21.95 -2.62
C SER A 153 22.12 -22.11 -4.05
N THR A 154 20.99 -22.80 -4.22
CA THR A 154 20.38 -23.05 -5.55
C THR A 154 19.40 -21.98 -6.01
N LYS A 155 18.68 -21.33 -5.08
CA LYS A 155 17.69 -20.28 -5.40
C LYS A 155 18.15 -18.85 -5.08
N SER A 156 19.31 -18.67 -4.44
CA SER A 156 19.90 -17.35 -4.20
C SER A 156 21.43 -17.37 -4.28
N ASP A 157 21.99 -16.33 -4.88
CA ASP A 157 23.44 -16.06 -4.95
C ASP A 157 23.69 -14.66 -4.36
N PHE A 158 24.54 -14.56 -3.34
CA PHE A 158 24.92 -13.29 -2.72
C PHE A 158 26.44 -13.15 -2.62
N ALA A 159 26.98 -12.21 -3.38
CA ALA A 159 28.40 -11.87 -3.36
C ALA A 159 28.65 -10.72 -2.38
N SER A 160 29.24 -11.00 -1.21
CA SER A 160 29.43 -10.03 -0.13
C SER A 160 30.35 -8.85 -0.47
N GLN A 161 31.36 -9.05 -1.31
CA GLN A 161 32.27 -7.99 -1.75
C GLN A 161 31.58 -6.98 -2.68
N THR A 162 30.82 -7.47 -3.67
CA THR A 162 30.09 -6.61 -4.62
C THR A 162 28.72 -6.18 -4.10
N ARG A 163 28.22 -6.80 -3.02
CA ARG A 163 26.87 -6.66 -2.44
C ARG A 163 25.75 -6.89 -3.46
N ILE A 164 25.97 -7.83 -4.37
CA ILE A 164 24.98 -8.20 -5.39
C ILE A 164 24.23 -9.43 -4.89
N LEU A 165 22.90 -9.31 -4.77
CA LEU A 165 21.97 -10.41 -4.58
C LEU A 165 21.35 -10.79 -5.92
N ARG A 166 21.28 -12.08 -6.21
CA ARG A 166 20.53 -12.65 -7.32
C ARG A 166 19.56 -13.67 -6.76
N LEU A 167 18.29 -13.53 -7.11
CA LEU A 167 17.29 -14.56 -6.91
C LEU A 167 17.18 -15.39 -8.19
N LEU A 168 17.20 -16.71 -8.05
CA LEU A 168 17.29 -17.66 -9.15
C LEU A 168 16.03 -18.53 -9.23
N ASP A 169 15.64 -18.86 -10.46
CA ASP A 169 14.68 -19.94 -10.76
C ASP A 169 15.35 -21.31 -10.54
N SER A 170 14.52 -22.36 -10.44
CA SER A 170 14.87 -23.78 -10.55
C SER A 170 15.87 -24.10 -11.67
N GLY A 171 15.79 -23.41 -12.81
CA GLY A 171 16.74 -23.53 -13.93
C GLY A 171 18.00 -22.65 -13.84
N GLY A 172 18.30 -22.05 -12.68
CA GLY A 172 19.48 -21.19 -12.46
C GLY A 172 19.42 -19.80 -13.12
N ARG A 173 18.29 -19.43 -13.74
CA ARG A 173 18.11 -18.12 -14.39
C ARG A 173 17.85 -17.04 -13.34
N THR A 174 18.48 -15.87 -13.47
CA THR A 174 18.23 -14.73 -12.58
C THR A 174 16.83 -14.16 -12.81
N LEU A 175 15.97 -14.27 -11.79
CA LEU A 175 14.63 -13.69 -11.76
C LEU A 175 14.69 -12.21 -11.35
N LEU A 176 15.46 -11.91 -10.30
CA LEU A 176 15.68 -10.58 -9.75
C LEU A 176 17.16 -10.37 -9.42
N ARG A 177 17.68 -9.17 -9.71
CA ARG A 177 18.98 -8.70 -9.25
C ARG A 177 18.79 -7.50 -8.33
N GLY A 178 19.38 -7.56 -7.14
CA GLY A 178 19.53 -6.43 -6.23
C GLY A 178 21.00 -6.06 -6.07
N ASP A 179 21.30 -4.75 -6.07
CA ASP A 179 22.58 -4.19 -5.65
C ASP A 179 22.34 -3.54 -4.26
N LEU A 180 22.82 -4.17 -3.17
CA LEU A 180 22.44 -3.85 -1.79
C LEU A 180 23.41 -2.89 -1.07
N GLY A 181 22.87 -2.15 -0.10
CA GLY A 181 23.62 -1.26 0.79
C GLY A 181 24.37 -0.13 0.07
N GLN A 182 23.81 0.46 -0.98
CA GLN A 182 24.48 1.37 -1.95
C GLN A 182 25.38 2.45 -1.31
N VAL A 183 24.96 3.01 -0.17
CA VAL A 183 25.65 4.10 0.55
C VAL A 183 26.92 3.62 1.28
N ILE A 184 27.04 2.32 1.56
CA ILE A 184 28.23 1.75 2.23
C ILE A 184 29.42 1.79 1.24
N PRO A 185 30.60 2.32 1.62
CA PRO A 185 31.75 2.40 0.73
C PRO A 185 32.21 1.02 0.23
N PRO A 186 32.49 0.84 -1.08
CA PRO A 186 32.88 -0.46 -1.64
C PRO A 186 34.24 -0.97 -1.17
N ALA A 187 35.09 -0.10 -0.62
CA ALA A 187 36.37 -0.48 -0.03
C ALA A 187 36.27 -1.04 1.41
N LEU A 188 35.06 -1.08 2.01
CA LEU A 188 34.88 -1.55 3.39
C LEU A 188 34.53 -3.04 3.40
N GLU A 189 35.41 -3.85 4.00
CA GLU A 189 35.26 -5.30 4.06
C GLU A 189 34.12 -5.75 5.01
N ALA A 190 33.32 -6.70 4.51
CA ALA A 190 32.23 -7.31 5.25
C ALA A 190 32.76 -8.42 6.17
N HIS A 191 32.41 -8.36 7.46
CA HIS A 191 32.75 -9.40 8.43
C HIS A 191 31.57 -10.38 8.54
N VAL A 192 31.84 -11.69 8.48
CA VAL A 192 30.78 -12.70 8.69
C VAL A 192 30.44 -12.75 10.18
N CYS A 193 29.17 -12.51 10.53
CA CYS A 193 28.72 -12.62 11.91
C CYS A 193 28.47 -14.10 12.30
N PRO A 194 28.70 -14.50 13.57
CA PRO A 194 28.45 -15.86 14.03
C PRO A 194 26.95 -16.16 14.03
N LEU A 195 26.50 -16.97 13.07
CA LEU A 195 25.11 -17.36 12.88
C LEU A 195 24.70 -18.51 13.81
N LEU A 196 23.51 -18.40 14.43
CA LEU A 196 22.78 -19.52 15.04
C LEU A 196 21.81 -20.22 14.08
N HIS A 197 21.56 -19.66 12.89
CA HIS A 197 20.52 -20.09 11.95
C HIS A 197 21.01 -20.02 10.50
N LEU A 198 20.29 -20.68 9.58
CA LEU A 198 20.62 -20.64 8.15
C LEU A 198 20.30 -19.28 7.51
N GLY A 199 21.28 -18.72 6.80
CA GLY A 199 21.15 -17.43 6.12
C GLY A 199 22.51 -16.79 5.81
N TYR A 200 22.47 -15.55 5.34
CA TYR A 200 23.63 -14.68 5.21
C TYR A 200 23.67 -13.69 6.37
N CYS A 201 24.82 -13.50 7.03
CA CYS A 201 25.03 -12.45 8.01
C CYS A 201 26.34 -11.73 7.73
N PHE A 202 26.27 -10.42 7.47
CA PHE A 202 27.41 -9.59 7.15
C PHE A 202 27.36 -8.28 7.93
N GLU A 203 28.48 -7.90 8.54
CA GLU A 203 28.63 -6.66 9.29
C GLU A 203 29.71 -5.77 8.67
N TRP A 204 29.34 -4.54 8.34
CA TRP A 204 30.24 -3.46 7.94
C TRP A 204 30.45 -2.57 9.16
N LYS A 205 31.64 -2.66 9.74
CA LYS A 205 32.01 -2.02 11.01
C LYS A 205 31.70 -0.51 10.98
N TYR A 206 30.94 -0.04 11.97
CA TYR A 206 30.47 1.35 12.09
C TYR A 206 29.64 1.88 10.90
N ARG A 207 29.02 0.99 10.11
CA ARG A 207 28.04 1.34 9.06
C ARG A 207 26.71 0.63 9.29
N ALA A 208 26.66 -0.68 9.05
CA ALA A 208 25.42 -1.45 9.14
C ALA A 208 25.68 -2.97 9.27
N ARG A 209 24.68 -3.70 9.75
CA ARG A 209 24.60 -5.17 9.70
C ARG A 209 23.46 -5.58 8.76
N LEU A 210 23.71 -6.58 7.93
CA LEU A 210 22.76 -7.26 7.05
C LEU A 210 22.53 -8.68 7.56
N GLU A 211 21.27 -9.05 7.75
CA GLU A 211 20.83 -10.42 8.00
C GLU A 211 19.81 -10.82 6.93
N ILE A 212 20.10 -11.87 6.15
CA ILE A 212 19.17 -12.47 5.19
C ILE A 212 18.86 -13.89 5.66
N LYS A 213 17.63 -14.16 6.09
CA LYS A 213 17.20 -15.46 6.64
C LYS A 213 16.15 -16.09 5.73
N LEU A 214 16.33 -17.38 5.46
CA LEU A 214 15.32 -18.19 4.77
C LEU A 214 14.09 -18.32 5.69
N GLU A 215 12.90 -17.96 5.22
CA GLU A 215 11.68 -18.20 5.99
C GLU A 215 11.25 -19.67 5.87
N PRO A 216 10.75 -20.30 6.97
CA PRO A 216 10.28 -21.67 6.93
C PRO A 216 9.11 -21.85 5.96
N GLN A 217 9.19 -22.91 5.15
CA GLN A 217 8.35 -23.09 3.98
C GLN A 217 6.88 -23.35 4.34
N ARG A 218 5.97 -22.51 3.84
CA ARG A 218 4.50 -22.71 3.98
C ARG A 218 3.84 -23.35 2.75
N GLU A 219 4.43 -23.18 1.57
CA GLU A 219 3.92 -23.69 0.29
C GLU A 219 5.08 -24.34 -0.50
N ALA A 220 4.83 -25.48 -1.16
CA ALA A 220 5.88 -26.36 -1.67
C ALA A 220 6.77 -25.76 -2.78
N GLU A 221 6.29 -24.76 -3.53
CA GLU A 221 7.03 -24.17 -4.67
C GLU A 221 7.57 -22.75 -4.40
N VAL A 222 6.98 -22.04 -3.43
CA VAL A 222 7.36 -20.66 -3.08
C VAL A 222 8.46 -20.65 -2.02
N VAL A 223 9.47 -19.80 -2.21
CA VAL A 223 10.58 -19.61 -1.28
C VAL A 223 10.70 -18.14 -0.92
N CYS A 224 10.80 -17.84 0.37
CA CYS A 224 10.86 -16.47 0.90
C CYS A 224 12.14 -16.25 1.73
N TYR A 225 12.71 -15.06 1.60
CA TYR A 225 13.88 -14.57 2.30
C TYR A 225 13.49 -13.30 3.04
N SER A 226 13.60 -13.29 4.36
CA SER A 226 13.50 -12.07 5.14
C SER A 226 14.86 -11.36 5.13
N VAL A 227 14.87 -10.08 4.76
CA VAL A 227 16.04 -9.21 4.77
C VAL A 227 15.85 -8.16 5.85
N HIS A 228 16.82 -8.08 6.75
CA HIS A 228 16.89 -7.13 7.84
C HIS A 228 18.22 -6.40 7.77
N TRP A 229 18.15 -5.08 7.67
CA TRP A 229 19.28 -4.20 7.89
C TRP A 229 19.12 -3.44 9.19
N GLY A 230 20.18 -3.38 10.00
CA GLY A 230 20.31 -2.46 11.13
C GLY A 230 21.49 -1.51 10.92
N ALA A 231 21.23 -0.19 10.96
CA ALA A 231 22.28 0.82 10.92
C ALA A 231 23.05 0.84 12.25
N THR A 232 24.38 0.84 12.20
CA THR A 232 25.24 0.97 13.40
C THR A 232 25.76 2.39 13.61
N SER A 233 25.32 3.34 12.77
CA SER A 233 25.61 4.77 12.89
C SER A 233 24.45 5.60 12.34
N VAL A 234 24.09 6.68 13.06
CA VAL A 234 23.02 7.64 12.73
C VAL A 234 23.23 8.33 11.36
N HIS A 235 24.45 8.29 10.82
CA HIS A 235 24.79 8.84 9.51
C HIS A 235 24.74 7.83 8.35
N THR A 236 24.42 6.55 8.62
CA THR A 236 24.31 5.54 7.57
C THR A 236 22.86 5.44 7.10
N GLU A 237 22.57 5.91 5.90
CA GLU A 237 21.31 5.57 5.22
C GLU A 237 21.43 4.18 4.60
N LEU A 238 20.45 3.32 4.92
CA LEU A 238 20.33 1.97 4.38
C LEU A 238 19.60 2.10 3.03
N VAL A 239 20.20 1.61 1.94
CA VAL A 239 19.62 1.75 0.59
C VAL A 239 19.88 0.49 -0.24
N ASP A 240 18.83 -0.20 -0.64
CA ASP A 240 18.88 -1.36 -1.54
C ASP A 240 18.17 -1.05 -2.85
N CYS A 241 18.77 -1.39 -3.99
CA CYS A 241 18.20 -1.12 -5.32
C CYS A 241 18.05 -2.40 -6.14
N TYR A 242 16.88 -2.60 -6.73
CA TYR A 242 16.50 -3.75 -7.54
C TYR A 242 16.29 -3.37 -9.01
N ALA A 243 16.84 -4.16 -9.93
CA ALA A 243 16.63 -3.96 -11.36
C ALA A 243 15.20 -4.37 -11.77
N LEU A 244 14.53 -3.49 -12.52
CA LEU A 244 13.19 -3.72 -13.04
C LEU A 244 13.19 -4.44 -14.41
N ASP A 245 14.35 -4.49 -15.08
CA ASP A 245 14.56 -4.97 -16.46
C ASP A 245 13.87 -6.28 -16.84
N GLY A 246 13.05 -6.21 -17.89
CA GLY A 246 12.47 -7.35 -18.61
C GLY A 246 11.41 -8.13 -17.82
N ALA A 247 10.73 -7.46 -16.90
CA ALA A 247 9.52 -7.95 -16.24
C ALA A 247 8.50 -6.81 -16.11
N GLU A 248 7.23 -7.15 -16.09
CA GLU A 248 6.16 -6.20 -15.78
C GLU A 248 5.92 -6.18 -14.27
N TRP A 249 5.65 -4.99 -13.72
CA TRP A 249 5.51 -4.78 -12.27
C TRP A 249 4.12 -4.28 -11.90
N PHE A 250 3.63 -4.71 -10.73
CA PHE A 250 2.31 -4.42 -10.17
C PHE A 250 2.40 -4.15 -8.66
N GLY A 251 1.34 -3.61 -8.06
CA GLY A 251 1.23 -3.37 -6.61
C GLY A 251 1.36 -1.89 -6.24
N MET A 252 2.05 -1.59 -5.13
CA MET A 252 2.31 -0.27 -4.52
C MET A 252 1.06 0.46 -3.98
N GLY A 253 -0.05 0.46 -4.71
CA GLY A 253 -1.30 1.13 -4.34
C GLY A 253 -1.67 2.29 -5.26
N GLU A 254 -2.51 3.18 -4.77
CA GLU A 254 -3.04 4.29 -5.55
C GLU A 254 -1.98 5.37 -5.83
N VAL A 255 -1.89 5.80 -7.09
CA VAL A 255 -1.04 6.90 -7.57
C VAL A 255 -1.80 7.73 -8.61
N HIS A 256 -1.48 9.02 -8.73
CA HIS A 256 -2.16 9.97 -9.63
C HIS A 256 -2.35 9.41 -11.05
N ASN A 257 -1.22 9.18 -11.73
CA ASN A 257 -1.11 8.73 -13.11
C ASN A 257 -0.64 7.27 -13.15
N LEU A 258 -1.43 6.39 -12.53
CA LEU A 258 -1.12 4.97 -12.43
C LEU A 258 -1.39 4.27 -13.77
N SER A 259 -0.33 3.76 -14.41
CA SER A 259 -0.46 2.83 -15.54
C SER A 259 -0.63 1.40 -15.05
N TRP A 260 -1.17 0.53 -15.93
CA TRP A 260 -1.12 -0.91 -15.74
C TRP A 260 -0.43 -1.58 -16.94
N PRO A 261 0.69 -2.30 -16.76
CA PRO A 261 1.52 -2.41 -15.55
C PRO A 261 2.17 -1.08 -15.12
N LEU A 262 2.92 -1.08 -14.02
CA LEU A 262 3.63 0.10 -13.45
C LEU A 262 4.74 0.66 -14.36
N SER A 263 4.94 0.14 -15.56
CA SER A 263 6.15 0.34 -16.37
C SER A 263 6.38 1.80 -16.85
N ASN A 264 5.32 2.62 -16.91
CA ASN A 264 5.42 4.06 -17.22
C ASN A 264 5.58 4.95 -15.97
N LEU A 265 5.54 4.38 -14.77
CA LEU A 265 5.66 5.11 -13.52
C LEU A 265 7.09 5.61 -13.30
N GLN A 266 7.25 6.89 -12.94
CA GLN A 266 8.52 7.46 -12.48
C GLN A 266 8.32 8.23 -11.17
N LEU A 267 8.99 7.77 -10.11
CA LEU A 267 8.95 8.37 -8.77
C LEU A 267 10.38 8.53 -8.26
N SER A 268 10.85 9.77 -8.08
CA SER A 268 12.09 10.07 -7.36
C SER A 268 11.99 9.70 -5.87
N MET A 269 13.13 9.54 -5.20
CA MET A 269 13.20 9.13 -3.79
C MET A 269 12.29 9.98 -2.89
N ARG A 270 11.32 9.35 -2.21
CA ARG A 270 10.29 10.01 -1.39
C ARG A 270 9.76 9.10 -0.27
N PRO A 271 9.14 9.64 0.78
CA PRO A 271 8.46 8.84 1.80
C PRO A 271 7.34 7.99 1.19
N PHE A 272 7.19 6.75 1.68
CA PHE A 272 6.08 5.86 1.35
C PHE A 272 4.87 6.16 2.25
N GLU A 273 4.25 7.33 2.05
CA GLU A 273 3.20 7.88 2.92
C GLU A 273 1.90 8.18 2.15
N THR A 274 0.75 7.92 2.78
CA THR A 274 -0.56 8.11 2.13
C THR A 274 -0.92 9.59 1.96
N GLY A 275 -1.47 9.91 0.79
CA GLY A 275 -1.75 11.29 0.36
C GLY A 275 -3.04 11.40 -0.46
N ARG A 276 -3.28 12.59 -1.01
CA ARG A 276 -4.49 12.92 -1.79
C ARG A 276 -4.32 12.65 -3.30
N ALA A 277 -3.62 11.56 -3.64
CA ALA A 277 -3.27 11.18 -5.01
C ALA A 277 -2.43 12.22 -5.77
N ASP A 278 -1.50 12.87 -5.06
CA ASP A 278 -0.37 13.58 -5.69
C ASP A 278 0.88 13.48 -4.79
N PRO A 279 1.93 12.74 -5.20
CA PRO A 279 1.92 11.71 -6.24
C PRO A 279 1.20 10.45 -5.77
N LEU A 280 1.22 10.18 -4.45
CA LEU A 280 0.67 8.98 -3.82
C LEU A 280 -0.75 9.19 -3.29
N GLY A 281 -1.56 8.14 -3.42
CA GLY A 281 -2.97 8.09 -3.06
C GLY A 281 -3.26 7.73 -1.61
N SER A 282 -4.54 7.50 -1.32
CA SER A 282 -5.02 7.28 0.06
C SER A 282 -4.79 5.85 0.55
N VAL A 283 -4.56 4.91 -0.36
CA VAL A 283 -4.35 3.49 -0.06
C VAL A 283 -3.03 3.04 -0.68
N LEU A 284 -2.08 2.67 0.19
CA LEU A 284 -0.72 2.26 -0.19
C LEU A 284 -0.29 1.06 0.64
N GLU A 285 0.30 0.08 -0.03
CA GLU A 285 0.96 -1.07 0.60
C GLU A 285 2.34 -1.21 -0.04
N PRO A 286 3.44 -1.34 0.74
CA PRO A 286 4.79 -1.42 0.22
C PRO A 286 5.08 -2.82 -0.34
N TYR A 287 4.35 -3.16 -1.40
CA TYR A 287 4.28 -4.45 -2.05
C TYR A 287 4.49 -4.29 -3.54
N TRP A 288 5.52 -4.90 -4.08
CA TRP A 288 5.81 -4.94 -5.51
C TRP A 288 5.81 -6.39 -5.99
N LEU A 289 5.11 -6.63 -7.09
CA LEU A 289 4.88 -7.92 -7.70
C LEU A 289 5.40 -7.91 -9.14
N SER A 290 6.22 -8.88 -9.50
CA SER A 290 6.82 -9.02 -10.83
C SER A 290 6.20 -10.18 -11.61
N SER A 291 5.99 -9.99 -12.92
CA SER A 291 5.54 -11.05 -13.84
C SER A 291 6.49 -12.25 -13.93
N ARG A 292 7.75 -12.10 -13.46
CA ARG A 292 8.72 -13.20 -13.31
C ARG A 292 8.50 -14.10 -12.08
N GLY A 293 7.38 -13.96 -11.36
CA GLY A 293 7.12 -14.76 -10.16
C GLY A 293 7.96 -14.32 -8.95
N VAL A 294 8.23 -13.02 -8.84
CA VAL A 294 8.97 -12.43 -7.71
C VAL A 294 8.10 -11.42 -6.98
N SER A 295 8.19 -11.37 -5.65
CA SER A 295 7.61 -10.30 -4.85
C SER A 295 8.62 -9.67 -3.89
N ILE A 296 8.38 -8.38 -3.58
CA ILE A 296 9.08 -7.59 -2.58
C ILE A 296 8.01 -7.00 -1.67
N VAL A 297 8.06 -7.28 -0.36
CA VAL A 297 7.12 -6.78 0.64
C VAL A 297 7.91 -6.10 1.76
N ALA A 298 7.86 -4.77 1.88
CA ALA A 298 8.50 -4.09 3.00
C ALA A 298 7.63 -4.14 4.26
N GLN A 299 8.25 -4.06 5.44
CA GLN A 299 7.53 -4.07 6.70
C GLN A 299 6.67 -2.79 6.84
N THR A 300 5.39 -2.95 7.17
CA THR A 300 4.49 -1.82 7.43
C THR A 300 4.81 -1.17 8.78
N GLY A 301 4.68 0.16 8.86
CA GLY A 301 4.95 0.93 10.08
C GLY A 301 6.36 1.53 10.18
N GLN A 302 7.34 1.02 9.42
CA GLN A 302 8.68 1.62 9.34
C GLN A 302 8.65 2.92 8.51
N SER A 303 9.61 3.82 8.76
CA SER A 303 9.79 5.04 7.96
C SER A 303 10.52 4.71 6.65
N LEU A 304 9.76 4.16 5.70
CA LEU A 304 10.26 3.73 4.39
C LEU A 304 10.32 4.91 3.42
N MET A 305 11.50 5.15 2.86
CA MET A 305 11.71 5.92 1.65
C MET A 305 11.78 4.96 0.45
N PHE A 306 11.29 5.38 -0.71
CA PHE A 306 11.42 4.59 -1.94
C PHE A 306 11.54 5.46 -3.19
N SER A 307 12.06 4.85 -4.26
CA SER A 307 12.00 5.37 -5.62
C SER A 307 11.61 4.25 -6.60
N PHE A 308 10.95 4.61 -7.69
CA PHE A 308 10.57 3.66 -8.74
C PHE A 308 10.88 4.27 -10.10
N ASN A 309 11.81 3.67 -10.84
CA ASN A 309 12.32 4.15 -12.13
C ASN A 309 12.70 5.65 -12.11
N ALA A 310 13.32 6.11 -11.01
CA ALA A 310 13.72 7.50 -10.86
C ALA A 310 14.66 7.91 -12.00
N THR A 311 14.32 9.00 -12.71
CA THR A 311 15.08 9.54 -13.84
C THR A 311 15.50 8.47 -14.89
N GLY A 312 14.64 7.48 -15.16
CA GLY A 312 14.92 6.41 -16.13
C GLY A 312 15.96 5.38 -15.68
N SER A 313 16.31 5.33 -14.39
CA SER A 313 17.30 4.39 -13.82
C SER A 313 16.93 2.90 -13.92
N ASN A 314 15.69 2.58 -14.30
CA ASN A 314 15.11 1.24 -14.34
C ASN A 314 15.28 0.43 -13.04
N ARG A 315 15.24 1.12 -11.90
CA ARG A 315 15.42 0.54 -10.56
C ARG A 315 14.26 0.88 -9.63
N LEU A 316 13.91 -0.07 -8.76
CA LEU A 316 13.17 0.16 -7.52
C LEU A 316 14.19 0.22 -6.39
N CYS A 317 14.33 1.36 -5.72
CA CYS A 317 15.17 1.46 -4.54
C CYS A 317 14.33 1.65 -3.28
N LEU A 318 14.67 0.91 -2.22
CA LEU A 318 14.10 1.02 -0.88
C LEU A 318 15.15 1.60 0.05
N ALA A 319 14.76 2.50 0.95
CA ALA A 319 15.67 3.14 1.89
C ALA A 319 15.06 3.44 3.26
N ALA A 320 15.90 3.43 4.30
CA ALA A 320 15.55 3.83 5.66
C ALA A 320 16.81 4.30 6.43
N LYS A 321 16.61 4.90 7.62
CA LYS A 321 17.72 5.46 8.43
C LYS A 321 18.19 4.57 9.59
N GLU A 322 17.28 3.83 10.21
CA GLU A 322 17.57 3.05 11.42
C GLU A 322 17.54 1.55 11.11
N GLU A 323 16.39 1.06 10.65
CA GLU A 323 16.19 -0.30 10.18
C GLU A 323 15.50 -0.31 8.82
N LEU A 324 15.90 -1.23 7.95
CA LEU A 324 15.23 -1.51 6.67
C LEU A 324 14.86 -2.99 6.61
N ASN A 325 13.57 -3.27 6.79
CA ASN A 325 13.04 -4.63 6.85
C ASN A 325 12.11 -4.90 5.66
N TYR A 326 12.35 -6.00 4.94
CA TYR A 326 11.49 -6.46 3.85
C TYR A 326 11.66 -7.96 3.58
N THR A 327 10.64 -8.60 3.03
CA THR A 327 10.67 -9.98 2.56
C THR A 327 10.75 -10.00 1.03
N LEU A 328 11.67 -10.80 0.48
CA LEU A 328 11.72 -11.18 -0.93
C LEU A 328 11.16 -12.58 -1.08
N CYS A 329 10.27 -12.84 -2.05
CA CYS A 329 9.86 -14.21 -2.35
C CYS A 329 9.98 -14.53 -3.85
N THR A 330 10.27 -15.79 -4.17
CA THR A 330 10.25 -16.36 -5.53
C THR A 330 9.24 -17.51 -5.63
N GLY A 331 8.55 -17.61 -6.77
CA GLY A 331 7.58 -18.66 -7.09
C GLY A 331 7.52 -18.94 -8.59
N PRO A 332 6.72 -19.94 -9.01
CA PRO A 332 6.67 -20.41 -10.40
C PRO A 332 5.97 -19.44 -11.37
N ASP A 333 5.04 -18.61 -10.87
CA ASP A 333 4.32 -17.60 -11.64
C ASP A 333 3.80 -16.46 -10.74
N VAL A 334 3.29 -15.41 -11.38
CA VAL A 334 2.80 -14.18 -10.74
C VAL A 334 1.61 -14.41 -9.79
N LEU A 335 0.79 -15.43 -10.03
CA LEU A 335 -0.39 -15.74 -9.22
C LEU A 335 -0.02 -16.56 -7.98
N ALA A 336 0.86 -17.55 -8.12
CA ALA A 336 1.40 -18.33 -7.02
C ALA A 336 2.13 -17.42 -6.02
N ILE A 337 3.02 -16.56 -6.51
CA ILE A 337 3.77 -15.66 -5.61
C ILE A 337 2.88 -14.59 -4.96
N HIS A 338 1.84 -14.13 -5.66
CA HIS A 338 0.83 -13.24 -5.08
C HIS A 338 0.09 -13.92 -3.92
N ARG A 339 -0.43 -15.14 -4.10
CA ARG A 339 -1.15 -15.89 -3.06
C ARG A 339 -0.31 -16.07 -1.80
N ALA A 340 0.95 -16.51 -1.94
CA ALA A 340 1.88 -16.67 -0.81
C ALA A 340 2.23 -15.33 -0.13
N SER A 341 2.33 -14.24 -0.89
CA SER A 341 2.61 -12.90 -0.35
C SER A 341 1.39 -12.25 0.31
N ALA A 342 0.18 -12.59 -0.13
CA ALA A 342 -1.04 -11.88 0.26
C ALA A 342 -1.39 -12.01 1.75
N GLY A 343 -0.80 -12.96 2.48
CA GLY A 343 -0.90 -13.05 3.95
C GLY A 343 -0.03 -12.05 4.72
N ARG A 344 0.81 -11.25 4.03
CA ARG A 344 1.71 -10.24 4.61
C ARG A 344 1.21 -8.80 4.42
N LEU A 345 0.22 -8.61 3.54
CA LEU A 345 -0.41 -7.31 3.27
C LEU A 345 -1.37 -6.96 4.41
N ARG A 346 -1.58 -5.67 4.67
CA ARG A 346 -2.64 -5.22 5.59
C ARG A 346 -4.01 -5.46 4.97
N ARG A 347 -4.56 -6.65 5.24
CA ARG A 347 -5.95 -6.97 4.91
C ARG A 347 -6.90 -6.28 5.89
N PRO A 348 -8.07 -5.78 5.42
CA PRO A 348 -9.15 -5.47 6.34
C PRO A 348 -9.55 -6.74 7.13
N PRO A 349 -9.98 -6.62 8.40
CA PRO A 349 -10.32 -7.76 9.23
C PRO A 349 -11.44 -8.60 8.59
N ALA A 350 -11.26 -9.92 8.59
CA ALA A 350 -12.21 -10.86 8.00
C ALA A 350 -13.47 -11.03 8.88
N GLY A 351 -14.37 -10.05 8.84
CA GLY A 351 -15.70 -10.13 9.45
C GLY A 351 -16.72 -10.85 8.55
N ASN A 352 -17.99 -10.84 8.98
CA ASN A 352 -19.15 -11.28 8.19
C ASN A 352 -19.50 -10.30 7.04
N LEU A 353 -18.47 -9.74 6.40
CA LEU A 353 -18.57 -8.62 5.47
C LEU A 353 -19.29 -8.96 4.17
N THR A 354 -19.38 -10.24 3.79
CA THR A 354 -19.96 -10.66 2.51
C THR A 354 -21.41 -10.20 2.30
N ALA A 355 -22.22 -10.12 3.36
CA ALA A 355 -23.60 -9.64 3.27
C ALA A 355 -23.68 -8.11 3.07
N ASP A 356 -22.81 -7.35 3.74
CA ASP A 356 -22.73 -5.89 3.60
C ASP A 356 -22.07 -5.50 2.26
N GLU A 357 -21.01 -6.22 1.85
CA GLU A 357 -20.38 -6.13 0.53
C GLU A 357 -21.40 -6.39 -0.59
N GLU A 358 -22.17 -7.47 -0.53
CA GLU A 358 -23.22 -7.76 -1.54
C GLU A 358 -24.33 -6.68 -1.54
N THR A 359 -24.56 -6.01 -0.41
CA THR A 359 -25.53 -4.92 -0.32
C THR A 359 -25.08 -3.69 -1.13
N PHE A 360 -23.80 -3.31 -1.08
CA PHE A 360 -23.24 -2.24 -1.92
C PHE A 360 -23.15 -2.62 -3.41
N VAL A 361 -23.16 -3.91 -3.73
CA VAL A 361 -23.22 -4.41 -5.12
C VAL A 361 -24.62 -4.27 -5.71
N LYS A 362 -25.66 -4.62 -4.93
CA LYS A 362 -27.08 -4.53 -5.35
C LYS A 362 -27.62 -3.11 -5.43
N HIS A 363 -27.19 -2.24 -4.51
CA HIS A 363 -27.77 -0.91 -4.32
C HIS A 363 -26.77 0.20 -4.69
N PRO A 364 -27.13 1.12 -5.61
CA PRO A 364 -26.24 2.20 -6.01
C PRO A 364 -26.10 3.25 -4.91
N VAL A 365 -24.96 3.95 -4.93
CA VAL A 365 -24.64 5.06 -4.03
C VAL A 365 -24.92 6.40 -4.73
N LEU A 366 -25.87 7.14 -4.20
CA LEU A 366 -26.35 8.42 -4.66
C LEU A 366 -25.65 9.51 -3.87
N VAL A 367 -24.98 10.44 -4.56
CA VAL A 367 -24.23 11.55 -3.97
C VAL A 367 -24.86 12.85 -4.44
N PRO A 368 -25.86 13.40 -3.73
CA PRO A 368 -26.47 14.67 -4.09
C PRO A 368 -25.41 15.77 -4.17
N ARG A 369 -25.47 16.59 -5.23
CA ARG A 369 -24.56 17.72 -5.40
C ARG A 369 -25.15 19.01 -4.80
N PRO A 370 -24.31 19.99 -4.44
CA PRO A 370 -24.75 21.36 -4.21
C PRO A 370 -25.51 21.94 -5.41
N GLY A 371 -26.37 22.92 -5.15
CA GLY A 371 -27.09 23.68 -6.19
C GLY A 371 -26.17 24.61 -6.99
N GLU A 372 -26.77 25.41 -7.88
CA GLU A 372 -26.05 26.47 -8.63
C GLU A 372 -25.47 27.54 -7.71
N ASP A 373 -26.09 27.75 -6.54
CA ASP A 373 -25.62 28.62 -5.46
C ASP A 373 -24.40 28.06 -4.70
N GLY A 374 -23.96 26.84 -5.02
CA GLY A 374 -22.84 26.16 -4.40
C GLY A 374 -23.15 25.52 -3.04
N ASN A 375 -24.39 25.59 -2.54
CA ASN A 375 -24.78 25.02 -1.25
C ASN A 375 -25.55 23.70 -1.42
N LEU A 376 -25.32 22.77 -0.49
CA LEU A 376 -26.12 21.56 -0.37
C LEU A 376 -27.24 21.82 0.64
N THR A 377 -28.51 21.62 0.25
CA THR A 377 -29.67 21.91 1.11
C THR A 377 -30.61 20.70 1.19
N GLN A 378 -31.51 20.73 2.17
CA GLN A 378 -32.57 19.74 2.30
C GLN A 378 -33.43 19.62 1.04
N ALA A 379 -33.65 20.73 0.32
CA ALA A 379 -34.41 20.74 -0.93
C ALA A 379 -33.66 20.02 -2.06
N THR A 380 -32.36 20.32 -2.27
CA THR A 380 -31.59 19.68 -3.36
C THR A 380 -31.41 18.17 -3.12
N VAL A 381 -31.20 17.74 -1.87
CA VAL A 381 -31.17 16.31 -1.51
C VAL A 381 -32.51 15.63 -1.79
N HIS A 382 -33.64 16.26 -1.44
CA HIS A 382 -34.97 15.71 -1.70
C HIS A 382 -35.29 15.61 -3.19
N GLU A 383 -35.00 16.65 -3.97
CA GLU A 383 -35.23 16.68 -5.41
C GLU A 383 -34.38 15.61 -6.12
N TYR A 384 -33.09 15.53 -5.81
CA TYR A 384 -32.18 14.53 -6.38
C TYR A 384 -32.67 13.10 -6.11
N ALA A 385 -33.09 12.80 -4.88
CA ALA A 385 -33.65 11.50 -4.53
C ALA A 385 -34.96 11.18 -5.28
N ASN A 386 -35.83 12.17 -5.53
CA ASN A 386 -37.04 11.98 -6.32
C ASN A 386 -36.74 11.68 -7.79
N ARG A 387 -35.77 12.39 -8.39
CA ARG A 387 -35.35 12.22 -9.78
C ARG A 387 -34.68 10.87 -10.04
N PHE A 388 -34.13 10.22 -9.01
CA PHE A 388 -33.50 8.91 -9.15
C PHE A 388 -34.52 7.75 -9.34
N VAL A 389 -35.69 7.79 -8.69
CA VAL A 389 -36.66 6.68 -8.66
C VAL A 389 -37.11 6.23 -10.07
N SER A 390 -37.11 7.14 -11.04
CA SER A 390 -37.48 6.87 -12.45
C SER A 390 -36.49 6.01 -13.25
N HIS A 391 -35.32 5.69 -12.69
CA HIS A 391 -34.22 4.98 -13.36
C HIS A 391 -34.21 3.46 -13.09
N GLY A 392 -35.22 2.93 -12.40
CA GLY A 392 -35.44 1.48 -12.26
C GLY A 392 -34.61 0.78 -11.18
N PHE A 393 -34.01 1.53 -10.25
CA PHE A 393 -33.40 0.99 -9.03
C PHE A 393 -34.40 1.07 -7.87
N ASN A 394 -34.64 -0.06 -7.20
CA ASN A 394 -35.52 -0.12 -6.03
C ASN A 394 -34.68 0.12 -4.78
N GLY A 395 -34.56 1.38 -4.38
CA GLY A 395 -33.76 1.80 -3.23
C GLY A 395 -32.25 1.83 -3.49
N GLY A 396 -31.55 2.60 -2.68
CA GLY A 396 -30.11 2.88 -2.79
C GLY A 396 -29.50 3.29 -1.46
N PHE A 397 -28.28 3.80 -1.51
CA PHE A 397 -27.67 4.58 -0.43
C PHE A 397 -27.64 6.05 -0.85
N VAL A 398 -28.11 6.98 -0.02
CA VAL A 398 -27.90 8.41 -0.20
C VAL A 398 -26.75 8.85 0.69
N LEU A 399 -25.58 9.05 0.09
CA LEU A 399 -24.40 9.59 0.73
C LEU A 399 -24.44 11.11 0.66
N ILE A 400 -24.81 11.75 1.76
CA ILE A 400 -24.70 13.21 1.91
C ILE A 400 -23.23 13.50 2.20
N ARG A 401 -22.55 14.12 1.21
CA ARG A 401 -21.09 14.36 1.20
C ARG A 401 -20.83 15.86 1.13
N ASP A 402 -20.03 16.36 2.08
CA ASP A 402 -19.69 17.77 2.23
C ASP A 402 -20.94 18.68 2.44
N GLY A 403 -20.75 19.93 2.86
CA GLY A 403 -21.82 20.93 2.99
C GLY A 403 -22.93 20.67 4.03
N TRP A 404 -23.09 19.45 4.55
CA TRP A 404 -24.11 19.14 5.57
C TRP A 404 -23.76 19.71 6.95
N GLN A 405 -22.48 19.88 7.26
CA GLN A 405 -21.99 20.60 8.45
C GLN A 405 -21.68 22.06 8.11
N GLN A 406 -21.93 22.97 9.05
CA GLN A 406 -21.57 24.38 8.90
C GLN A 406 -20.04 24.56 8.98
N THR A 407 -19.42 24.01 10.03
CA THR A 407 -17.97 23.91 10.17
C THR A 407 -17.54 22.45 10.24
N GLN A 408 -16.42 22.14 9.60
CA GLN A 408 -15.80 20.82 9.60
C GLN A 408 -15.46 20.39 11.06
N GLY A 409 -16.10 19.31 11.54
CA GLY A 409 -15.96 18.81 12.92
C GLY A 409 -17.16 19.09 13.82
N ASP A 410 -18.16 19.85 13.36
CA ASP A 410 -19.36 20.12 14.16
C ASP A 410 -20.18 18.87 14.44
N LEU A 411 -20.11 17.85 13.57
CA LEU A 411 -20.89 16.62 13.68
C LEU A 411 -22.37 16.92 13.97
N SER A 412 -22.94 17.83 13.16
CA SER A 412 -24.36 18.15 13.10
C SER A 412 -24.72 18.82 11.79
N PHE A 413 -25.97 18.66 11.39
CA PHE A 413 -26.54 19.39 10.27
C PHE A 413 -26.54 20.91 10.48
N TRP A 414 -26.14 21.64 9.45
CA TRP A 414 -26.26 23.09 9.34
C TRP A 414 -27.74 23.47 9.24
N LYS A 415 -28.26 24.19 10.26
CA LYS A 415 -29.71 24.40 10.44
C LYS A 415 -30.35 25.23 9.31
N GLU A 416 -29.61 26.19 8.76
CA GLU A 416 -30.11 27.08 7.72
C GLU A 416 -30.29 26.35 6.37
N ALA A 417 -29.40 25.40 6.04
CA ALA A 417 -29.53 24.55 4.85
C ALA A 417 -30.39 23.29 5.07
N PHE A 418 -30.44 22.80 6.30
CA PHE A 418 -31.19 21.61 6.73
C PHE A 418 -32.04 21.93 7.97
N PRO A 419 -33.20 22.57 7.81
CA PRO A 419 -34.06 22.94 8.94
C PRO A 419 -34.68 21.72 9.63
N HIS A 420 -34.93 20.62 8.90
CA HIS A 420 -35.59 19.41 9.41
C HIS A 420 -34.81 18.13 9.01
N PRO A 421 -33.59 17.93 9.53
CA PRO A 421 -32.69 16.85 9.09
C PRO A 421 -33.27 15.44 9.35
N ALA A 422 -33.96 15.23 10.48
CA ALA A 422 -34.64 13.96 10.77
C ALA A 422 -35.83 13.70 9.83
N GLU A 423 -36.47 14.75 9.31
CA GLU A 423 -37.58 14.59 8.36
C GLU A 423 -37.08 14.10 7.00
N ILE A 424 -36.01 14.71 6.47
CA ILE A 424 -35.44 14.28 5.19
C ILE A 424 -34.88 12.86 5.27
N VAL A 425 -34.22 12.46 6.37
CA VAL A 425 -33.80 11.07 6.58
C VAL A 425 -34.99 10.12 6.51
N ARG A 426 -36.08 10.41 7.24
CA ARG A 426 -37.32 9.62 7.19
C ARG A 426 -37.97 9.57 5.80
N ILE A 427 -37.93 10.67 5.04
CA ILE A 427 -38.44 10.71 3.65
C ILE A 427 -37.60 9.80 2.74
N LEU A 428 -36.27 9.77 2.91
CA LEU A 428 -35.37 8.90 2.16
C LEU A 428 -35.58 7.43 2.50
N HIS A 429 -35.75 7.09 3.79
CA HIS A 429 -36.12 5.75 4.26
C HIS A 429 -37.46 5.27 3.68
N ASN A 430 -38.49 6.12 3.70
CA ASN A 430 -39.80 5.81 3.13
C ASN A 430 -39.74 5.55 1.60
N LYS A 431 -38.70 6.01 0.92
CA LYS A 431 -38.40 5.73 -0.50
C LYS A 431 -37.48 4.51 -0.70
N GLY A 432 -37.19 3.76 0.36
CA GLY A 432 -36.33 2.57 0.33
C GLY A 432 -34.83 2.88 0.28
N ASN A 433 -34.40 4.10 0.58
CA ASN A 433 -32.98 4.46 0.61
C ASN A 433 -32.43 4.47 2.03
N ARG A 434 -31.20 3.96 2.20
CA ARG A 434 -30.41 4.16 3.42
C ARG A 434 -29.64 5.46 3.34
N VAL A 435 -29.45 6.16 4.45
CA VAL A 435 -28.70 7.43 4.49
C VAL A 435 -27.32 7.20 5.08
N LEU A 436 -26.29 7.65 4.37
CA LEU A 436 -24.90 7.67 4.83
C LEU A 436 -24.41 9.11 4.93
N LEU A 437 -23.63 9.41 5.95
CA LEU A 437 -22.93 10.70 6.09
C LEU A 437 -21.43 10.52 5.90
N ASP A 438 -20.78 11.48 5.24
CA ASP A 438 -19.33 11.54 5.25
C ASP A 438 -18.80 12.11 6.59
N VAL A 439 -17.73 11.52 7.14
CA VAL A 439 -17.15 11.92 8.44
C VAL A 439 -15.62 11.87 8.40
N HIS A 440 -14.97 12.67 9.24
CA HIS A 440 -13.51 12.78 9.29
C HIS A 440 -13.01 13.14 10.70
N PRO A 441 -11.76 12.81 11.08
CA PRO A 441 -11.24 13.05 12.43
C PRO A 441 -10.72 14.48 12.66
N TYR A 442 -10.93 15.41 11.73
CA TYR A 442 -10.48 16.81 11.81
C TYR A 442 -11.56 17.70 12.43
N PHE A 443 -11.18 18.46 13.46
CA PHE A 443 -12.01 19.43 14.16
C PHE A 443 -11.39 20.81 13.96
N CYS A 444 -12.07 21.69 13.24
CA CYS A 444 -11.54 23.01 12.88
C CYS A 444 -11.79 24.04 13.97
N LEU A 445 -10.96 25.09 14.05
CA LEU A 445 -10.98 26.05 15.18
C LEU A 445 -12.35 26.68 15.45
N ASN A 446 -13.13 26.92 14.39
CA ASN A 446 -14.47 27.51 14.48
C ASN A 446 -15.56 26.49 14.84
N SER A 447 -15.23 25.20 14.94
CA SER A 447 -16.20 24.16 15.24
C SER A 447 -16.65 24.22 16.69
N ARG A 448 -17.95 24.07 16.92
CA ARG A 448 -18.56 24.00 18.26
C ARG A 448 -17.94 22.92 19.15
N ASN A 449 -17.45 21.83 18.55
CA ASN A 449 -16.85 20.70 19.26
C ASN A 449 -15.36 20.89 19.54
N PHE A 450 -14.69 21.87 18.90
CA PHE A 450 -13.24 22.05 19.05
C PHE A 450 -12.86 22.28 20.52
N ARG A 451 -13.62 23.14 21.22
CA ARG A 451 -13.39 23.41 22.64
C ARG A 451 -13.60 22.18 23.51
N ALA A 452 -14.67 21.41 23.28
CA ALA A 452 -14.92 20.17 24.03
C ALA A 452 -13.84 19.10 23.78
N ALA A 453 -13.30 19.03 22.56
CA ALA A 453 -12.18 18.15 22.23
C ALA A 453 -10.87 18.58 22.89
N MET A 454 -10.62 19.89 22.97
CA MET A 454 -9.44 20.47 23.65
C MET A 454 -9.53 20.31 25.17
N ASP A 455 -10.63 20.76 25.79
CA ASP A 455 -10.87 20.68 27.25
C ASP A 455 -10.91 19.21 27.73
N GLY A 456 -11.26 18.26 26.86
CA GLY A 456 -11.25 16.82 27.12
C GLY A 456 -9.90 16.11 26.93
N GLU A 457 -8.88 16.79 26.40
CA GLU A 457 -7.59 16.25 25.95
C GLU A 457 -7.72 15.18 24.82
N TYR A 458 -8.69 15.30 23.92
CA TYR A 458 -8.97 14.32 22.85
C TYR A 458 -8.24 14.58 21.52
N LEU A 459 -7.45 15.65 21.42
CA LEU A 459 -6.74 16.06 20.20
C LEU A 459 -5.29 15.55 20.20
N LEU A 460 -4.73 15.27 19.03
CA LEU A 460 -3.28 15.06 18.88
C LEU A 460 -2.55 16.30 19.37
N ALA A 461 -1.64 16.10 20.31
CA ALA A 461 -0.93 17.17 21.00
C ALA A 461 0.57 16.88 21.10
N ASP A 462 1.35 17.91 21.40
CA ASP A 462 2.77 17.78 21.74
C ASP A 462 2.99 17.31 23.20
N GLN A 463 4.25 17.22 23.62
CA GLN A 463 4.63 16.86 24.99
C GLN A 463 4.15 17.86 26.05
N SER A 464 3.80 19.08 25.65
CA SER A 464 3.25 20.14 26.49
C SER A 464 1.71 20.20 26.45
N LYS A 465 1.07 19.18 25.85
CA LYS A 465 -0.39 19.07 25.63
C LYS A 465 -0.99 20.18 24.74
N VAL A 466 -0.19 20.85 23.92
CA VAL A 466 -0.69 21.84 22.96
C VAL A 466 -1.21 21.10 21.72
N PRO A 467 -2.49 21.29 21.30
CA PRO A 467 -3.03 20.63 20.12
C PRO A 467 -2.26 20.98 18.84
N LEU A 468 -1.88 19.95 18.09
CA LEU A 468 -1.13 20.07 16.85
C LEU A 468 -2.08 20.40 15.70
N LEU A 469 -1.85 21.55 15.05
CA LEU A 469 -2.71 22.05 13.98
C LEU A 469 -2.24 21.56 12.60
N THR A 470 -3.20 21.32 11.73
CA THR A 470 -3.05 20.93 10.32
C THR A 470 -4.09 21.65 9.46
N ARG A 471 -3.97 21.57 8.13
CA ARG A 471 -4.97 22.12 7.21
C ARG A 471 -5.87 21.02 6.66
N TRP A 472 -7.17 21.13 6.92
CA TRP A 472 -8.19 20.25 6.33
C TRP A 472 -9.20 21.07 5.53
N ASN A 473 -9.31 20.77 4.24
CA ASN A 473 -10.21 21.44 3.30
C ASN A 473 -10.10 22.98 3.33
N GLY A 474 -8.87 23.51 3.30
CA GLY A 474 -8.56 24.94 3.40
C GLY A 474 -8.52 25.51 4.82
N SER A 475 -9.34 24.96 5.73
CA SER A 475 -9.46 25.39 7.13
C SER A 475 -8.31 24.90 8.03
N LEU A 476 -8.08 25.62 9.14
CA LEU A 476 -7.10 25.26 10.18
C LEU A 476 -7.78 24.43 11.28
N CYS A 477 -7.24 23.23 11.56
CA CYS A 477 -7.92 22.20 12.34
C CYS A 477 -6.95 21.36 13.16
N ALA A 478 -7.41 20.76 14.25
CA ALA A 478 -6.70 19.71 14.97
C ALA A 478 -7.28 18.34 14.59
N VAL A 479 -6.53 17.27 14.83
CA VAL A 479 -6.96 15.88 14.59
C VAL A 479 -7.27 15.21 15.93
N VAL A 480 -8.33 14.40 16.02
CA VAL A 480 -8.57 13.55 17.20
C VAL A 480 -7.42 12.55 17.37
N ASN A 481 -6.95 12.36 18.60
CA ASN A 481 -5.91 11.39 18.95
C ASN A 481 -6.46 9.96 18.96
N LEU A 482 -6.67 9.38 17.77
CA LEU A 482 -7.22 8.04 17.63
C LEU A 482 -6.32 6.92 18.17
N PHE A 483 -5.05 7.20 18.49
CA PHE A 483 -4.18 6.23 19.16
C PHE A 483 -4.57 5.96 20.62
N GLU A 484 -5.34 6.85 21.24
CA GLU A 484 -5.90 6.65 22.58
C GLU A 484 -7.36 6.19 22.51
N ASP A 485 -7.67 5.06 23.15
CA ASP A 485 -9.03 4.50 23.17
C ASP A 485 -10.05 5.51 23.72
N ARG A 486 -9.70 6.28 24.76
CA ARG A 486 -10.59 7.30 25.34
C ARG A 486 -11.03 8.37 24.33
N ALA A 487 -10.12 8.83 23.47
CA ALA A 487 -10.42 9.83 22.44
C ALA A 487 -11.16 9.22 21.25
N ALA A 488 -10.82 7.98 20.87
CA ALA A 488 -11.56 7.21 19.87
C ALA A 488 -13.01 6.94 20.31
N ASP A 489 -13.22 6.57 21.57
CA ASP A 489 -14.54 6.30 22.16
C ASP A 489 -15.39 7.57 22.25
N TRP A 490 -14.78 8.71 22.62
CA TRP A 490 -15.46 10.01 22.59
C TRP A 490 -15.93 10.36 21.17
N PHE A 491 -15.06 10.21 20.17
CA PHE A 491 -15.39 10.47 18.76
C PHE A 491 -16.50 9.54 18.25
N LEU A 492 -16.41 8.24 18.54
CA LEU A 492 -17.46 7.28 18.21
C LEU A 492 -18.79 7.60 18.91
N GLY A 493 -18.76 8.07 20.16
CA GLY A 493 -19.95 8.53 20.89
C GLY A 493 -20.65 9.73 20.24
N GLN A 494 -19.91 10.65 19.62
CA GLN A 494 -20.50 11.73 18.82
C GLN A 494 -21.21 11.19 17.56
N LEU A 495 -20.63 10.18 16.92
CA LEU A 495 -21.24 9.52 15.75
C LEU A 495 -22.48 8.70 16.13
N ASP A 496 -22.46 7.99 17.26
CA ASP A 496 -23.63 7.25 17.75
C ASP A 496 -24.77 8.19 18.19
N GLN A 497 -24.45 9.34 18.77
CA GLN A 497 -25.44 10.38 19.06
C GLN A 497 -26.09 10.93 17.76
N LEU A 498 -25.30 11.17 16.70
CA LEU A 498 -25.84 11.51 15.37
C LEU A 498 -26.75 10.41 14.83
N ARG A 499 -26.30 9.16 14.93
CA ARG A 499 -27.02 7.98 14.44
C ARG A 499 -28.38 7.82 15.11
N THR A 500 -28.41 7.85 16.44
CA THR A 500 -29.60 7.66 17.27
C THR A 500 -30.58 8.83 17.19
N SER A 501 -30.09 10.08 17.08
CA SER A 501 -30.96 11.27 17.03
C SER A 501 -31.58 11.54 15.64
N LEU A 502 -30.92 11.13 14.55
CA LEU A 502 -31.37 11.41 13.18
C LEU A 502 -31.80 10.16 12.39
N GLY A 503 -31.46 8.96 12.85
CA GLY A 503 -31.77 7.70 12.18
C GLY A 503 -30.81 7.31 11.04
N VAL A 504 -29.61 7.91 10.96
CA VAL A 504 -28.63 7.62 9.90
C VAL A 504 -28.18 6.15 9.93
N ASP A 505 -28.03 5.50 8.77
CA ASP A 505 -27.74 4.07 8.69
C ASP A 505 -26.26 3.73 8.92
N GLY A 506 -25.35 4.60 8.46
CA GLY A 506 -23.90 4.42 8.59
C GLY A 506 -23.07 5.60 8.06
N PHE A 507 -21.76 5.40 7.95
CA PHE A 507 -20.79 6.48 7.76
C PHE A 507 -19.70 6.18 6.71
N VAL A 508 -19.31 7.20 5.94
CA VAL A 508 -18.18 7.13 5.00
C VAL A 508 -17.02 7.97 5.54
N PHE A 509 -16.01 7.28 6.04
CA PHE A 509 -14.83 7.84 6.68
C PHE A 509 -13.86 8.41 5.65
N ARG A 510 -13.46 9.68 5.82
CA ARG A 510 -12.52 10.41 4.97
C ARG A 510 -11.38 10.99 5.79
N GLY A 511 -10.20 11.09 5.18
CA GLY A 511 -9.06 11.78 5.80
C GLY A 511 -8.13 10.91 6.64
N GLY A 512 -8.06 9.61 6.36
CA GLY A 512 -7.03 8.70 6.90
C GLY A 512 -5.63 8.89 6.33
N GLN A 513 -5.38 9.96 5.56
CA GLN A 513 -4.10 10.17 4.87
C GLN A 513 -3.03 10.70 5.83
N ALA A 514 -1.85 10.08 5.81
CA ALA A 514 -0.68 10.49 6.58
C ALA A 514 -0.30 11.96 6.32
N ARG A 515 -0.32 12.38 5.05
CA ARG A 515 0.01 13.77 4.63
C ARG A 515 -1.01 14.83 5.11
N ALA A 516 -2.15 14.43 5.67
CA ALA A 516 -3.10 15.34 6.30
C ALA A 516 -2.85 15.53 7.82
N LEU A 517 -1.94 14.77 8.42
CA LEU A 517 -1.48 14.99 9.79
C LEU A 517 -0.57 16.23 9.90
N PRO A 518 -0.40 16.79 11.11
CA PRO A 518 0.61 17.82 11.38
C PRO A 518 2.03 17.38 10.98
N TYR A 519 2.83 18.33 10.49
CA TYR A 519 4.20 18.09 10.01
C TYR A 519 5.12 17.48 11.08
N GLY A 520 6.10 16.68 10.64
CA GLY A 520 7.17 16.10 11.48
C GLY A 520 6.84 14.77 12.14
N GLN A 521 5.62 14.25 12.00
CA GLN A 521 5.11 13.10 12.76
C GLN A 521 5.35 11.74 12.08
N GLY A 522 6.58 11.47 11.61
CA GLY A 522 6.91 10.26 10.82
C GLY A 522 6.59 8.92 11.50
N ARG A 523 6.52 8.87 12.84
CA ARG A 523 6.08 7.70 13.60
C ARG A 523 4.56 7.48 13.56
N TRP A 524 3.77 8.55 13.49
CA TRP A 524 2.31 8.45 13.38
C TRP A 524 1.87 8.27 11.93
N ALA A 525 2.55 8.90 10.97
CA ALA A 525 2.26 8.83 9.54
C ALA A 525 2.07 7.39 9.03
N SER A 526 2.99 6.48 9.35
CA SER A 526 2.96 5.09 8.90
C SER A 526 1.87 4.22 9.56
N ALA A 527 1.46 4.57 10.78
CA ALA A 527 0.53 3.81 11.62
C ALA A 527 -0.91 4.35 11.63
N PHE A 528 -1.09 5.65 11.37
CA PHE A 528 -2.36 6.36 11.54
C PHE A 528 -3.49 5.76 10.72
N LEU A 529 -3.24 5.40 9.45
CA LEU A 529 -4.29 4.78 8.62
C LEU A 529 -4.78 3.46 9.25
N GLY A 530 -3.87 2.59 9.69
CA GLY A 530 -4.26 1.32 10.32
C GLY A 530 -5.15 1.53 11.54
N ARG A 531 -4.78 2.46 12.42
CA ARG A 531 -5.56 2.81 13.62
C ARG A 531 -6.88 3.52 13.28
N TYR A 532 -6.90 4.38 12.26
CA TYR A 532 -8.12 5.03 11.79
C TYR A 532 -9.15 4.02 11.28
N LEU A 533 -8.70 3.01 10.53
CA LEU A 533 -9.54 1.93 10.01
C LEU A 533 -10.05 1.01 11.13
N GLU A 534 -9.23 0.71 12.14
CA GLU A 534 -9.66 -0.01 13.34
C GLU A 534 -10.78 0.72 14.08
N VAL A 535 -10.63 2.04 14.31
CA VAL A 535 -11.67 2.86 14.94
C VAL A 535 -12.92 2.97 14.06
N ALA A 536 -12.77 3.18 12.75
CA ALA A 536 -13.89 3.27 11.82
C ALA A 536 -14.74 1.99 11.78
N ALA A 537 -14.11 0.81 11.86
CA ALA A 537 -14.77 -0.49 11.91
C ALA A 537 -15.68 -0.70 13.14
N ARG A 538 -15.52 0.12 14.20
CA ARG A 538 -16.35 0.07 15.42
C ARG A 538 -17.66 0.85 15.32
N SER A 539 -17.90 1.59 14.22
CA SER A 539 -18.98 2.59 14.14
C SER A 539 -20.34 2.05 13.65
N SER A 540 -20.37 1.37 12.49
CA SER A 540 -21.60 0.97 11.81
C SER A 540 -21.33 -0.15 10.80
N ALA A 541 -22.34 -0.95 10.47
CA ALA A 541 -22.23 -2.03 9.48
C ALA A 541 -22.02 -1.49 8.06
N PHE A 542 -22.79 -0.46 7.68
CA PHE A 542 -22.60 0.25 6.42
C PHE A 542 -21.49 1.28 6.56
N LEU A 543 -20.26 0.86 6.24
CA LEU A 543 -19.10 1.74 6.30
C LEU A 543 -18.35 1.80 4.96
N GLY A 544 -17.88 3.00 4.61
CA GLY A 544 -16.95 3.24 3.50
C GLY A 544 -15.66 3.86 4.04
N THR A 545 -14.50 3.39 3.62
CA THR A 545 -13.21 3.83 4.17
C THR A 545 -12.09 3.84 3.12
N PRO A 546 -11.02 4.65 3.28
CA PRO A 546 -9.81 4.52 2.49
C PRO A 546 -9.04 3.26 2.92
N GLY A 547 -9.31 2.11 2.30
CA GLY A 547 -8.53 0.88 2.50
C GLY A 547 -8.96 -0.01 3.67
N GLY A 548 -10.13 0.21 4.27
CA GLY A 548 -10.64 -0.62 5.37
C GLY A 548 -11.75 -1.60 4.96
N PRO A 549 -12.54 -2.09 5.93
CA PRO A 549 -13.70 -2.93 5.66
C PRO A 549 -14.82 -2.15 4.93
N GLY A 550 -15.81 -2.88 4.42
CA GLY A 550 -16.87 -2.31 3.58
C GLY A 550 -16.36 -2.02 2.17
N PHE A 551 -16.66 -0.83 1.63
CA PHE A 551 -16.16 -0.42 0.31
C PHE A 551 -15.03 0.62 0.39
N VAL A 552 -14.05 0.47 -0.49
CA VAL A 552 -12.95 1.42 -0.68
C VAL A 552 -13.23 2.30 -1.87
N THR A 553 -13.18 3.63 -1.71
CA THR A 553 -13.35 4.57 -2.83
C THR A 553 -11.99 5.04 -3.33
N LEU A 554 -11.84 5.17 -4.65
CA LEU A 554 -10.70 5.90 -5.23
C LEU A 554 -10.67 7.37 -4.77
N ALA A 555 -9.53 8.02 -4.90
CA ALA A 555 -9.44 9.48 -4.80
C ALA A 555 -10.44 10.13 -5.79
N PRO A 556 -11.01 11.32 -5.49
CA PRO A 556 -11.99 11.96 -6.36
C PRO A 556 -11.46 12.15 -7.80
N GLN A 557 -12.19 11.66 -8.79
CA GLN A 557 -11.77 11.75 -10.20
C GLN A 557 -12.38 13.00 -10.87
N PRO A 558 -11.60 13.78 -11.66
CA PRO A 558 -12.15 14.85 -12.50
C PRO A 558 -12.88 14.29 -13.72
N SER A 559 -13.78 15.09 -14.30
CA SER A 559 -14.55 14.70 -15.49
C SER A 559 -13.70 14.79 -16.77
N THR A 560 -12.79 13.83 -16.97
CA THR A 560 -11.87 13.79 -18.12
C THR A 560 -11.63 12.37 -18.64
N TRP A 561 -11.26 12.25 -19.91
CA TRP A 561 -10.86 10.97 -20.52
C TRP A 561 -9.63 10.34 -19.84
N ALA A 562 -8.65 11.15 -19.43
CA ALA A 562 -7.49 10.67 -18.68
C ALA A 562 -7.88 10.07 -17.31
N ALA A 563 -8.87 10.65 -16.62
CA ALA A 563 -9.39 10.08 -15.38
C ALA A 563 -10.12 8.75 -15.64
N LEU A 564 -10.96 8.67 -16.68
CA LEU A 564 -11.63 7.43 -17.10
C LEU A 564 -10.63 6.30 -17.39
N GLN A 565 -9.55 6.59 -18.11
CA GLN A 565 -8.45 5.66 -18.38
C GLN A 565 -7.74 5.22 -17.08
N GLY A 566 -7.54 6.16 -16.15
CA GLY A 566 -6.89 5.91 -14.86
C GLY A 566 -7.71 5.09 -13.85
N ILE A 567 -9.03 4.93 -14.03
CA ILE A 567 -9.87 4.13 -13.10
C ILE A 567 -9.44 2.67 -13.09
N LEU A 568 -9.31 2.05 -14.25
CA LEU A 568 -9.12 0.59 -14.32
C LEU A 568 -7.78 0.13 -13.72
N PRO A 569 -6.61 0.77 -14.00
CA PRO A 569 -5.37 0.50 -13.29
C PRO A 569 -5.46 0.64 -11.76
N LYS A 570 -6.21 1.64 -11.26
CA LYS A 570 -6.40 1.87 -9.82
C LYS A 570 -7.27 0.77 -9.20
N VAL A 571 -8.40 0.41 -9.83
CA VAL A 571 -9.27 -0.68 -9.36
C VAL A 571 -8.53 -2.02 -9.34
N LEU A 572 -7.79 -2.34 -10.40
CA LEU A 572 -6.99 -3.57 -10.49
C LEU A 572 -5.94 -3.63 -9.37
N THR A 573 -5.21 -2.53 -9.15
CA THR A 573 -4.20 -2.46 -8.09
C THR A 573 -4.80 -2.58 -6.69
N LEU A 574 -5.90 -1.90 -6.38
CA LEU A 574 -6.56 -2.05 -5.08
C LEU A 574 -7.14 -3.45 -4.88
N GLY A 575 -7.62 -4.09 -5.95
CA GLY A 575 -7.98 -5.50 -5.97
C GLY A 575 -6.82 -6.41 -5.55
N LEU A 576 -5.62 -6.20 -6.12
CA LEU A 576 -4.41 -6.92 -5.71
C LEU A 576 -4.01 -6.68 -4.25
N LEU A 577 -4.29 -5.50 -3.69
CA LEU A 577 -4.01 -5.21 -2.27
C LEU A 577 -5.01 -5.89 -1.31
N GLY A 578 -6.03 -6.58 -1.85
CA GLY A 578 -7.02 -7.34 -1.09
C GLY A 578 -8.34 -6.61 -0.86
N HIS A 579 -8.53 -5.41 -1.43
CA HIS A 579 -9.81 -4.69 -1.37
C HIS A 579 -10.75 -5.25 -2.44
N ARG A 580 -11.73 -6.04 -2.02
CA ARG A 580 -12.67 -6.72 -2.94
C ARG A 580 -13.67 -5.74 -3.54
N VAL A 581 -14.31 -4.94 -2.69
CA VAL A 581 -15.34 -3.96 -3.09
C VAL A 581 -14.70 -2.58 -3.24
N VAL A 582 -14.33 -2.26 -4.48
CA VAL A 582 -13.80 -0.94 -4.86
C VAL A 582 -14.88 -0.12 -5.56
N SER A 583 -15.09 1.12 -5.11
CA SER A 583 -15.88 2.14 -5.78
C SER A 583 -14.97 2.98 -6.70
N PRO A 584 -15.28 3.07 -8.01
CA PRO A 584 -14.50 3.84 -8.97
C PRO A 584 -14.70 5.36 -8.87
N GLY A 585 -15.55 5.83 -7.94
CA GLY A 585 -16.06 7.21 -7.91
C GLY A 585 -17.39 7.36 -8.67
N CYS A 586 -17.89 8.58 -8.76
CA CYS A 586 -19.15 8.87 -9.47
C CYS A 586 -19.05 8.63 -10.99
N VAL A 587 -20.12 8.15 -11.62
CA VAL A 587 -20.20 8.08 -13.09
C VAL A 587 -20.12 9.48 -13.70
N GLY A 588 -19.14 9.69 -14.58
CA GLY A 588 -18.81 10.99 -15.14
C GLY A 588 -17.84 11.83 -14.31
N GLY A 589 -17.36 11.34 -13.17
CA GLY A 589 -16.40 12.00 -12.28
C GLY A 589 -17.02 12.55 -10.98
N ASP A 590 -16.20 12.63 -9.94
CA ASP A 590 -16.56 13.25 -8.65
C ASP A 590 -16.39 14.78 -8.69
N LEU A 591 -15.38 15.28 -9.42
CA LEU A 591 -15.05 16.70 -9.51
C LEU A 591 -15.69 17.32 -10.77
N VAL A 592 -17.02 17.43 -10.74
CA VAL A 592 -17.83 18.17 -11.74
C VAL A 592 -18.22 19.52 -11.12
N ALA A 593 -18.02 20.62 -11.85
CA ALA A 593 -18.34 21.95 -11.34
C ALA A 593 -19.87 22.10 -11.05
N PRO A 594 -20.26 22.93 -10.07
CA PRO A 594 -21.68 23.24 -9.83
C PRO A 594 -22.38 23.75 -11.10
N GLY A 595 -23.64 23.37 -11.31
CA GLY A 595 -24.41 23.70 -12.51
C GLY A 595 -23.95 23.00 -13.81
N THR A 596 -22.76 22.38 -13.87
CA THR A 596 -22.28 21.70 -15.08
C THR A 596 -22.54 20.20 -15.08
N LYS A 597 -22.38 19.60 -16.26
CA LYS A 597 -22.45 18.14 -16.51
C LYS A 597 -21.28 17.69 -17.40
N PRO A 598 -20.82 16.43 -17.26
CA PRO A 598 -19.81 15.82 -18.12
C PRO A 598 -20.13 15.91 -19.62
N GLU A 599 -19.10 15.73 -20.45
CA GLU A 599 -19.28 15.50 -21.88
C GLU A 599 -20.14 14.25 -22.12
N ARG A 600 -21.07 14.34 -23.09
CA ARG A 600 -22.04 13.27 -23.39
C ARG A 600 -21.34 11.92 -23.67
N GLU A 601 -20.38 11.88 -24.61
CA GLU A 601 -19.70 10.64 -24.97
C GLU A 601 -18.91 10.06 -23.79
N LEU A 602 -18.16 10.92 -23.08
CA LEU A 602 -17.44 10.55 -21.86
C LEU A 602 -18.38 9.90 -20.84
N TYR A 603 -19.57 10.48 -20.60
CA TYR A 603 -20.55 9.95 -19.67
C TYR A 603 -21.10 8.57 -20.09
N PHE A 604 -21.38 8.36 -21.38
CA PHE A 604 -21.73 7.04 -21.92
C PHE A 604 -20.63 6.00 -21.66
N ARG A 605 -19.38 6.30 -22.04
CA ARG A 605 -18.25 5.37 -21.85
C ARG A 605 -17.94 5.11 -20.37
N TRP A 606 -18.09 6.11 -19.51
CA TRP A 606 -17.97 5.97 -18.06
C TRP A 606 -19.05 5.06 -17.47
N TRP A 607 -20.30 5.16 -17.95
CA TRP A 607 -21.38 4.26 -17.55
C TRP A 607 -21.13 2.83 -18.02
N GLN A 608 -20.64 2.65 -19.26
CA GLN A 608 -20.23 1.34 -19.80
C GLN A 608 -19.12 0.67 -18.98
N LEU A 609 -18.23 1.44 -18.34
CA LEU A 609 -17.25 0.92 -17.39
C LEU A 609 -17.89 0.62 -16.02
N ALA A 610 -18.58 1.60 -15.45
CA ALA A 610 -19.08 1.55 -14.07
C ALA A 610 -20.13 0.46 -13.83
N VAL A 611 -20.90 0.09 -14.86
CA VAL A 611 -21.91 -0.99 -14.77
C VAL A 611 -21.30 -2.33 -14.30
N PHE A 612 -20.02 -2.58 -14.57
CA PHE A 612 -19.27 -3.78 -14.18
C PHE A 612 -18.52 -3.67 -12.84
N MET A 613 -18.46 -2.48 -12.24
CA MET A 613 -17.69 -2.25 -11.01
C MET A 613 -18.46 -2.72 -9.76
N PRO A 614 -17.78 -3.10 -8.66
CA PRO A 614 -18.44 -3.54 -7.44
C PRO A 614 -19.48 -2.54 -6.93
N VAL A 615 -19.09 -1.28 -6.75
CA VAL A 615 -20.01 -0.19 -6.37
C VAL A 615 -20.36 0.66 -7.60
N LEU A 616 -21.64 0.97 -7.76
CA LEU A 616 -22.15 1.89 -8.78
C LEU A 616 -22.58 3.20 -8.09
N GLN A 617 -21.96 4.33 -8.46
CA GLN A 617 -22.11 5.60 -7.73
C GLN A 617 -22.48 6.76 -8.68
N PHE A 618 -23.39 7.63 -8.27
CA PHE A 618 -23.91 8.73 -9.09
C PHE A 618 -23.89 10.08 -8.37
N SER A 619 -23.45 11.12 -9.07
CA SER A 619 -23.61 12.55 -8.69
C SER A 619 -24.32 13.36 -9.78
N VAL A 620 -24.25 12.88 -11.02
CA VAL A 620 -25.01 13.33 -12.21
C VAL A 620 -25.88 12.16 -12.65
N LEU A 621 -27.17 12.41 -12.90
CA LEU A 621 -28.13 11.42 -13.37
C LEU A 621 -28.30 11.49 -14.89
N PRO A 622 -28.73 10.40 -15.57
CA PRO A 622 -29.08 10.44 -16.99
C PRO A 622 -30.10 11.53 -17.34
N SER A 623 -31.06 11.80 -16.45
CA SER A 623 -32.04 12.87 -16.62
C SER A 623 -31.49 14.30 -16.48
N ASP A 624 -30.22 14.50 -16.08
CA ASP A 624 -29.56 15.82 -16.17
C ASP A 624 -29.24 16.21 -17.63
N TYR A 625 -29.36 15.28 -18.58
CA TYR A 625 -29.09 15.50 -20.00
C TYR A 625 -30.35 15.88 -20.80
N ASN A 626 -31.23 16.69 -20.21
CA ASN A 626 -32.46 17.21 -20.85
C ASN A 626 -33.36 16.07 -21.39
N ASP A 627 -33.48 14.98 -20.64
CA ASP A 627 -34.15 13.74 -21.04
C ASP A 627 -33.71 13.20 -22.41
N ASP A 628 -32.39 13.24 -22.69
CA ASP A 628 -31.77 12.52 -23.81
C ASP A 628 -32.28 11.07 -23.83
N PHE A 629 -33.12 10.80 -24.84
CA PHE A 629 -33.88 9.55 -24.92
C PHE A 629 -32.95 8.34 -25.06
N GLU A 630 -31.86 8.47 -25.82
CA GLU A 630 -30.90 7.40 -26.01
C GLU A 630 -30.05 7.16 -24.75
N LEU A 631 -29.64 8.22 -24.04
CA LEU A 631 -28.94 8.05 -22.75
C LEU A 631 -29.86 7.41 -21.69
N THR A 632 -31.12 7.83 -21.64
CA THR A 632 -32.12 7.28 -20.71
C THR A 632 -32.42 5.81 -21.04
N LYS A 633 -32.55 5.46 -22.32
CA LYS A 633 -32.75 4.10 -22.83
C LYS A 633 -31.54 3.21 -22.56
N VAL A 634 -30.33 3.66 -22.90
CA VAL A 634 -29.09 2.91 -22.66
C VAL A 634 -28.83 2.74 -21.16
N SER A 635 -29.05 3.75 -20.33
CA SER A 635 -28.89 3.61 -18.87
C SER A 635 -29.86 2.56 -18.28
N ARG A 636 -31.11 2.49 -18.77
CA ARG A 636 -32.07 1.42 -18.39
C ARG A 636 -31.61 0.03 -18.84
N VAL A 637 -31.13 -0.10 -20.08
CA VAL A 637 -30.57 -1.36 -20.61
C VAL A 637 -29.36 -1.80 -19.77
N LEU A 638 -28.43 -0.89 -19.46
CA LEU A 638 -27.23 -1.20 -18.66
C LEU A 638 -27.58 -1.51 -17.19
N THR A 639 -28.55 -0.83 -16.59
CA THR A 639 -29.10 -1.18 -15.27
C THR A 639 -29.70 -2.60 -15.25
N GLN A 640 -30.48 -2.97 -16.28
CA GLN A 640 -31.06 -4.31 -16.37
C GLN A 640 -29.98 -5.38 -16.66
N PHE A 641 -28.99 -5.05 -17.48
CA PHE A 641 -27.82 -5.89 -17.73
C PHE A 641 -27.02 -6.14 -16.45
N ARG A 642 -26.82 -5.10 -15.61
CA ARG A 642 -26.17 -5.24 -14.29
C ARG A 642 -26.86 -6.29 -13.44
N LYS A 643 -28.18 -6.15 -13.22
CA LYS A 643 -28.99 -7.06 -12.41
C LYS A 643 -28.99 -8.50 -12.93
N THR A 644 -29.01 -8.68 -14.25
CA THR A 644 -29.17 -10.01 -14.88
C THR A 644 -27.85 -10.74 -15.15
N ARG A 645 -26.73 -10.04 -15.30
CA ARG A 645 -25.43 -10.63 -15.68
C ARG A 645 -24.27 -10.26 -14.76
N VAL A 646 -24.16 -9.01 -14.34
CA VAL A 646 -23.02 -8.51 -13.55
C VAL A 646 -23.16 -8.87 -12.07
N GLU A 647 -24.31 -8.61 -11.44
CA GLU A 647 -24.54 -8.91 -10.02
C GLU A 647 -24.36 -10.41 -9.69
N PRO A 648 -24.87 -11.37 -10.50
CA PRO A 648 -24.56 -12.79 -10.30
C PRO A 648 -23.06 -13.12 -10.40
N ALA A 649 -22.34 -12.52 -11.36
CA ALA A 649 -20.91 -12.75 -11.52
C ALA A 649 -20.08 -12.12 -10.39
N ILE A 650 -20.51 -10.99 -9.84
CA ILE A 650 -19.92 -10.41 -8.62
C ILE A 650 -20.17 -11.31 -7.41
N ARG A 651 -21.38 -11.87 -7.25
CA ARG A 651 -21.68 -12.83 -6.19
C ARG A 651 -20.78 -14.07 -6.26
N GLU A 652 -20.67 -14.69 -7.44
CA GLU A 652 -19.75 -15.82 -7.67
C GLU A 652 -18.30 -15.44 -7.33
N ALA A 653 -17.85 -14.22 -7.69
CA ALA A 653 -16.51 -13.76 -7.38
C ALA A 653 -16.27 -13.49 -5.87
N LEU A 654 -17.31 -13.11 -5.11
CA LEU A 654 -17.24 -12.91 -3.65
C LEU A 654 -17.08 -14.24 -2.88
N GLU A 655 -17.58 -15.35 -3.43
CA GLU A 655 -17.42 -16.69 -2.85
C GLU A 655 -15.97 -17.20 -2.90
N GLU A 656 -15.10 -16.62 -3.75
CA GLU A 656 -13.68 -16.98 -3.84
C GLU A 656 -12.82 -16.25 -2.79
N PRO A 657 -12.33 -16.92 -1.72
CA PRO A 657 -11.65 -16.22 -0.64
C PRO A 657 -10.28 -15.70 -1.08
N GLY A 658 -10.06 -14.39 -0.90
CA GLY A 658 -8.80 -13.73 -1.23
C GLY A 658 -8.60 -13.44 -2.72
N ALA A 659 -9.58 -13.70 -3.58
CA ALA A 659 -9.56 -13.22 -4.97
C ALA A 659 -10.20 -11.82 -5.08
N PRO A 660 -9.70 -10.95 -5.98
CA PRO A 660 -10.39 -9.71 -6.35
C PRO A 660 -11.74 -10.01 -7.03
N ILE A 661 -12.65 -9.05 -7.04
CA ILE A 661 -13.87 -9.14 -7.87
C ILE A 661 -13.52 -8.80 -9.33
N VAL A 662 -12.90 -7.62 -9.52
CA VAL A 662 -12.32 -7.14 -10.78
C VAL A 662 -10.84 -7.55 -10.81
N ARG A 663 -10.46 -8.37 -11.79
CA ARG A 663 -9.17 -9.09 -11.85
C ARG A 663 -8.40 -8.75 -13.12
N PRO A 664 -7.06 -8.68 -13.08
CA PRO A 664 -6.26 -8.61 -14.29
C PRO A 664 -6.30 -9.94 -15.05
N LEU A 665 -6.08 -9.92 -16.36
CA LEU A 665 -6.16 -11.15 -17.17
C LEU A 665 -5.19 -12.25 -16.73
N TRP A 666 -4.00 -11.87 -16.22
CA TRP A 666 -3.02 -12.84 -15.72
C TRP A 666 -3.52 -13.63 -14.50
N TRP A 667 -4.60 -13.20 -13.86
CA TRP A 667 -5.27 -13.99 -12.83
C TRP A 667 -5.95 -15.25 -13.41
N LEU A 668 -6.33 -15.22 -14.69
CA LEU A 668 -6.93 -16.35 -15.40
C LEU A 668 -5.88 -17.23 -16.09
N ASP A 669 -4.84 -16.62 -16.67
CA ASP A 669 -3.72 -17.33 -17.32
C ASP A 669 -2.38 -16.66 -16.92
N PRO A 670 -1.77 -17.05 -15.78
CA PRO A 670 -0.60 -16.36 -15.22
C PRO A 670 0.72 -16.67 -15.93
N ARG A 671 0.70 -17.51 -16.97
CA ARG A 671 1.90 -17.89 -17.74
C ARG A 671 1.92 -17.29 -19.15
N ASP A 672 0.83 -16.68 -19.58
CA ASP A 672 0.71 -16.03 -20.89
C ASP A 672 1.11 -14.55 -20.81
N SER A 673 2.21 -14.21 -21.49
CA SER A 673 2.77 -12.85 -21.47
C SER A 673 1.85 -11.77 -22.04
N ASN A 674 0.87 -12.13 -22.89
CA ASN A 674 -0.11 -11.17 -23.41
C ASN A 674 -1.01 -10.60 -22.30
N THR A 675 -1.17 -11.33 -21.19
CA THR A 675 -2.09 -10.98 -20.11
C THR A 675 -1.53 -9.94 -19.13
N TYR A 676 -0.19 -9.77 -19.09
CA TYR A 676 0.47 -8.82 -18.19
C TYR A 676 0.18 -7.36 -18.57
N GLY A 677 0.24 -7.05 -19.87
CA GLY A 677 0.06 -5.71 -20.43
C GLY A 677 -1.38 -5.26 -20.66
N ALA A 678 -2.38 -6.12 -20.42
CA ALA A 678 -3.78 -5.90 -20.79
C ALA A 678 -4.54 -4.95 -19.84
N GLY A 679 -3.99 -3.75 -19.59
CA GLY A 679 -4.51 -2.78 -18.61
C GLY A 679 -5.80 -2.05 -18.98
N HIS A 680 -6.25 -2.16 -20.24
CA HIS A 680 -7.50 -1.57 -20.76
C HIS A 680 -8.71 -2.52 -20.72
N GLN A 681 -8.52 -3.75 -20.22
CA GLN A 681 -9.57 -4.76 -20.07
C GLN A 681 -9.37 -5.55 -18.77
N PHE A 682 -10.40 -6.26 -18.33
CA PHE A 682 -10.35 -7.02 -17.08
C PHE A 682 -11.22 -8.27 -17.13
N ALA A 683 -10.96 -9.18 -16.20
CA ALA A 683 -11.85 -10.27 -15.88
C ALA A 683 -12.75 -9.89 -14.70
N LEU A 684 -14.04 -10.23 -14.77
CA LEU A 684 -14.98 -10.17 -13.66
C LEU A 684 -15.28 -11.60 -13.21
N GLY A 685 -14.81 -11.97 -12.02
CA GLY A 685 -14.81 -13.36 -11.59
C GLY A 685 -13.93 -14.25 -12.48
N ARG A 686 -14.40 -15.47 -12.80
CA ARG A 686 -13.71 -16.42 -13.70
C ARG A 686 -14.28 -16.45 -15.12
N ASN A 687 -15.48 -15.92 -15.30
CA ASN A 687 -16.36 -16.28 -16.41
C ASN A 687 -16.69 -15.11 -17.34
N LEU A 688 -16.34 -13.87 -16.98
CA LEU A 688 -16.57 -12.69 -17.81
C LEU A 688 -15.25 -11.96 -18.08
N ILE A 689 -15.03 -11.57 -19.33
CA ILE A 689 -14.02 -10.58 -19.73
C ILE A 689 -14.75 -9.34 -20.23
N VAL A 690 -14.27 -8.17 -19.85
CA VAL A 690 -14.85 -6.86 -20.20
C VAL A 690 -13.76 -5.98 -20.80
N ALA A 691 -14.04 -5.37 -21.94
CA ALA A 691 -13.11 -4.51 -22.67
C ALA A 691 -13.78 -3.17 -23.02
N PRO A 692 -13.88 -2.24 -22.06
CA PRO A 692 -14.52 -0.94 -22.27
C PRO A 692 -13.73 -0.07 -23.25
N VAL A 693 -14.42 0.83 -23.96
CA VAL A 693 -13.77 1.87 -24.76
C VAL A 693 -13.45 3.05 -23.83
N LEU A 694 -12.18 3.40 -23.72
CA LEU A 694 -11.66 4.42 -22.78
C LEU A 694 -11.06 5.65 -23.50
N GLU A 695 -11.37 5.82 -24.79
CA GLU A 695 -10.83 6.88 -25.66
C GLU A 695 -11.96 7.50 -26.50
N PRO A 696 -11.91 8.83 -26.76
CA PRO A 696 -12.95 9.54 -27.50
C PRO A 696 -13.04 9.11 -28.96
N GLY A 697 -14.26 9.08 -29.51
CA GLY A 697 -14.53 8.82 -30.92
C GLY A 697 -14.28 7.39 -31.40
N ARG A 698 -13.84 6.47 -30.51
CA ARG A 698 -13.58 5.07 -30.90
C ARG A 698 -14.85 4.23 -30.83
N ASN A 699 -15.10 3.49 -31.91
CA ASN A 699 -16.24 2.56 -32.05
C ASN A 699 -15.79 1.09 -32.17
N SER A 700 -14.57 0.78 -31.72
CA SER A 700 -14.01 -0.58 -31.70
C SER A 700 -13.11 -0.78 -30.49
N ALA A 701 -13.13 -2.00 -29.96
CA ALA A 701 -12.27 -2.45 -28.86
C ALA A 701 -11.30 -3.54 -29.35
N TYR A 702 -10.05 -3.47 -28.90
CA TYR A 702 -9.04 -4.49 -29.17
C TYR A 702 -8.84 -5.33 -27.93
N VAL A 703 -9.16 -6.63 -28.02
CA VAL A 703 -9.40 -7.49 -26.85
C VAL A 703 -8.54 -8.74 -26.92
N TYR A 704 -7.79 -9.02 -25.86
CA TYR A 704 -7.16 -10.31 -25.64
C TYR A 704 -8.14 -11.29 -25.01
N LEU A 705 -8.24 -12.48 -25.59
CA LEU A 705 -8.96 -13.61 -25.02
C LEU A 705 -7.95 -14.68 -24.59
N PRO A 706 -7.80 -14.98 -23.28
CA PRO A 706 -6.98 -16.09 -22.78
C PRO A 706 -7.45 -17.45 -23.30
N GLN A 707 -6.67 -18.50 -23.09
CA GLN A 707 -6.97 -19.84 -23.62
C GLN A 707 -8.36 -20.36 -23.19
N GLY A 708 -9.09 -20.94 -24.15
CA GLY A 708 -10.45 -21.45 -23.97
C GLY A 708 -11.41 -20.98 -25.06
N TRP A 709 -12.70 -21.12 -24.81
CA TRP A 709 -13.79 -20.63 -25.66
C TRP A 709 -14.56 -19.50 -24.97
N TRP A 710 -14.87 -18.46 -25.76
CA TRP A 710 -15.45 -17.21 -25.28
C TRP A 710 -16.60 -16.80 -26.19
N CYS A 711 -17.79 -16.61 -25.62
CA CYS A 711 -19.00 -16.21 -26.31
C CYS A 711 -19.17 -14.68 -26.27
N GLU A 712 -19.30 -14.05 -27.45
CA GLU A 712 -19.72 -12.67 -27.65
C GLU A 712 -21.17 -12.69 -28.19
N ASP A 713 -22.16 -12.46 -27.33
CA ASP A 713 -23.59 -12.60 -27.60
C ASP A 713 -24.00 -13.99 -28.14
N GLN A 714 -23.89 -14.20 -29.46
CA GLN A 714 -24.19 -15.44 -30.19
C GLN A 714 -22.97 -15.97 -30.98
N LYS A 715 -21.83 -15.27 -30.91
CA LYS A 715 -20.62 -15.57 -31.67
C LYS A 715 -19.56 -16.20 -30.78
N LEU A 716 -19.20 -17.44 -31.09
CA LEU A 716 -18.15 -18.15 -30.37
C LEU A 716 -16.75 -17.80 -30.91
N HIS A 717 -15.84 -17.43 -30.02
CA HIS A 717 -14.45 -17.11 -30.31
C HIS A 717 -13.50 -18.09 -29.60
N ARG A 718 -12.49 -18.58 -30.33
CA ARG A 718 -11.36 -19.31 -29.75
C ARG A 718 -10.36 -18.32 -29.15
N GLY A 719 -9.98 -18.53 -27.90
CA GLY A 719 -8.97 -17.74 -27.20
C GLY A 719 -7.51 -18.08 -27.57
N GLY A 720 -6.58 -17.54 -26.79
CA GLY A 720 -5.14 -17.52 -27.08
C GLY A 720 -4.73 -16.46 -28.11
N LYS A 721 -5.54 -15.40 -28.30
CA LYS A 721 -5.31 -14.37 -29.33
C LYS A 721 -5.97 -13.03 -29.01
N TRP A 722 -5.47 -12.00 -29.66
CA TRP A 722 -6.13 -10.71 -29.79
C TRP A 722 -7.20 -10.74 -30.89
N ILE A 723 -8.30 -10.00 -30.68
CA ILE A 723 -9.37 -9.75 -31.66
C ILE A 723 -9.77 -8.27 -31.65
N SER A 724 -10.29 -7.78 -32.77
CA SER A 724 -10.95 -6.47 -32.85
C SER A 724 -12.46 -6.68 -32.96
N VAL A 725 -13.23 -5.98 -32.14
CA VAL A 725 -14.70 -6.05 -32.10
C VAL A 725 -15.34 -4.66 -32.16
N VAL A 726 -16.58 -4.60 -32.66
CA VAL A 726 -17.32 -3.34 -32.81
C VAL A 726 -17.95 -2.98 -31.47
N ALA A 727 -17.69 -1.75 -31.00
CA ALA A 727 -18.04 -1.26 -29.67
C ALA A 727 -18.79 0.09 -29.77
N PRO A 728 -20.05 0.09 -30.25
CA PRO A 728 -20.85 1.31 -30.36
C PRO A 728 -21.26 1.86 -28.97
N LEU A 729 -21.94 3.00 -28.91
CA LEU A 729 -22.27 3.66 -27.64
C LEU A 729 -23.40 2.94 -26.87
N GLU A 730 -24.22 2.16 -27.58
CA GLU A 730 -25.38 1.46 -27.02
C GLU A 730 -25.04 0.06 -26.48
N LYS A 731 -23.83 -0.46 -26.80
CA LYS A 731 -23.40 -1.84 -26.47
C LYS A 731 -22.14 -1.84 -25.60
N VAL A 732 -22.19 -2.56 -24.48
CA VAL A 732 -20.99 -2.93 -23.71
C VAL A 732 -20.25 -4.10 -24.35
N THR A 733 -18.92 -4.01 -24.44
CA THR A 733 -18.09 -5.09 -24.98
C THR A 733 -17.68 -6.04 -23.86
N TYR A 734 -18.27 -7.24 -23.86
CA TYR A 734 -17.97 -8.31 -22.92
C TYR A 734 -17.99 -9.68 -23.59
N PHE A 735 -17.34 -10.65 -22.95
CA PHE A 735 -17.25 -12.04 -23.40
C PHE A 735 -17.53 -12.97 -22.22
N SER A 736 -18.38 -13.99 -22.42
CA SER A 736 -18.65 -15.01 -21.41
C SER A 736 -17.89 -16.30 -21.73
N ARG A 737 -17.20 -16.88 -20.75
CA ARG A 737 -16.52 -18.18 -20.91
C ARG A 737 -17.57 -19.27 -21.09
N SER A 738 -17.56 -19.93 -22.25
CA SER A 738 -18.51 -20.99 -22.58
C SER A 738 -18.06 -21.73 -23.84
N ASP A 739 -18.34 -23.03 -23.91
CA ASP A 739 -18.13 -23.85 -25.11
C ASP A 739 -19.29 -23.71 -26.12
N LYS A 740 -20.37 -22.98 -25.77
CA LYS A 740 -21.54 -22.71 -26.61
C LYS A 740 -22.11 -21.31 -26.38
N CYS A 741 -22.67 -20.73 -27.43
CA CYS A 741 -23.63 -19.64 -27.36
C CYS A 741 -25.04 -20.19 -27.70
#